data_AF-Q8IYE0-F1
#
_entry.id   AF-Q8IYE0-F1
#
_cell.length_a   1.000
_cell.length_b   1.000
_cell.length_c   1.000
_cell.angle_alpha   90.00
_cell.angle_beta   90.00
_cell.angle_gamma   90.00
#
_symmetry.space_group_name_H-M   'P 1'
#
loop_
_entity.id
_entity.type
_entity.pdbx_description
1 polymer ?
#
loop_
_entity_poly.entity_id
_entity_poly.type
_entity_poly.pdbx_seq_one_letter_code
_entity_poly.pdbx_strand_id
1 'polypeptide(L)'
;MEDSSTDTEKEEEEEKDEKDQEPIYAIVPTINIQDERFVDLSETPAFIFLHELHAMGKLPGTRMAALKAKYTLLHDAVMSTQESEVQLLQNAKRFTEQIQQQQFHLQQADNFPEAFSTEVSKMREQLLKYQNEYNAVKEREFHNQYRLNSLKEEKIIIVKEFEKITKPGEMEKKMKILRESTEELRKEIMQKKLEIKNLREDLASKQKQLLKEQKELEELLGHQVVLKDEVAHHQTIPVQIGKEIEKITRKKVEMEKKKIVLEQEVKTLNDSLKKVENKVSAIVDEKENVIKEVEGKRALLEIKEREHNQLVKLLELARENEATSLTERGILDLNLRNSLIDKQNYHDELSRKQREKERDFRNLRKMELLLKVSWDALRQTQALHQRLLLEMEAIPKDDSTLSERRRELHKEVEVAKRNLAQQKIISEMESKLVEQQLAEENKLLKEQENMKELVVNLLRMTQIKIDEKEQKSKDFLKAQQKYTNIVKEMKAKDLEIRIHKKKKCEIYRRLREFAKLYDTIRNERNKFVNLLHKAHQKVNEIKERHKMSLNELEILRNSAVSQERKLQNSMLKHANNVTIRESMQNDVRKIVSKLQEMKEKKEAQLNNIDRLANTITMIEEEMVQLRKRYEKAVQHRNESGVQLIEREEEICIFYEKINIQEKMKLNGEIEIHLLEEKIQFLKMKIAEKQRQICVTQKLLPAKRSLDADLAVLQIQFSQCTDRIKDLEKQFVKPDGENRARFLPGKDLTEKEMIQKLDKLELQLAKKEEKLLEKDFIYEQVSRLTDRLCSKTQGCKQDTLLLAKKMNGYQRRIKNATEKMMALVAELSMKQALTIELQKEVREKEDFIFTCNSRIEKGLPLNKEIEKEWLKVLRDEEMHALAIAEKSQEFLEADNRQLPNGVYTTAEQRPNAYIPEADATLPLPKPYGALAPFKPSEPGANMRHIRKPVIKPVEI
;
A
#
# COMPACT_ATOMS: atom_id res chain seq x y z
N MET A 1 -2.03 21.14 68.55
CA MET A 1 -2.21 22.59 68.42
C MET A 1 -0.86 23.22 68.68
N GLU A 2 -0.45 24.06 67.73
CA GLU A 2 0.46 25.21 67.88
C GLU A 2 1.93 24.94 68.24
N ASP A 3 2.73 24.90 67.17
CA ASP A 3 3.90 25.76 66.90
C ASP A 3 4.52 26.56 68.06
N SER A 4 5.81 26.31 68.29
CA SER A 4 6.76 27.33 68.79
C SER A 4 8.14 27.14 68.14
N SER A 5 8.34 27.93 67.10
CA SER A 5 9.58 28.60 66.64
C SER A 5 10.95 28.07 67.10
N THR A 6 11.69 27.61 66.11
CA THR A 6 13.13 27.77 65.84
C THR A 6 13.90 28.79 66.69
N ASP A 7 14.84 28.30 67.50
CA ASP A 7 16.03 29.01 67.95
C ASP A 7 17.26 28.27 67.43
N THR A 8 17.77 28.71 66.28
CA THR A 8 19.11 28.35 65.78
C THR A 8 20.13 29.27 66.45
N GLU A 9 20.80 28.74 67.47
CA GLU A 9 21.96 29.36 68.10
C GLU A 9 23.10 29.46 67.07
N LYS A 10 23.58 30.68 66.85
CA LYS A 10 24.74 30.98 66.02
C LYS A 10 26.00 30.60 66.78
N GLU A 11 26.78 29.72 66.17
CA GLU A 11 28.18 29.46 66.50
C GLU A 11 28.99 30.76 66.30
N GLU A 12 29.37 31.41 67.41
CA GLU A 12 30.46 32.38 67.42
C GLU A 12 31.77 31.59 67.59
N GLU A 13 32.46 31.36 66.47
CA GLU A 13 33.83 30.85 66.46
C GLU A 13 34.77 31.88 67.09
N GLU A 14 35.23 31.61 68.32
CA GLU A 14 36.36 32.32 68.92
C GLU A 14 37.65 31.99 68.15
N GLU A 15 37.99 32.82 67.17
CA GLU A 15 39.34 32.88 66.58
C GLU A 15 40.35 33.25 67.68
N LYS A 16 41.00 32.24 68.26
CA LYS A 16 42.21 32.43 69.06
C LYS A 16 43.38 32.64 68.13
N ASP A 17 43.80 33.89 68.02
CA ASP A 17 45.09 34.32 67.46
C ASP A 17 46.25 33.57 68.15
N GLU A 18 46.65 32.42 67.59
CA GLU A 18 47.92 31.77 67.89
C GLU A 18 49.04 32.61 67.27
N LYS A 19 49.51 33.61 68.03
CA LYS A 19 50.76 34.31 67.75
C LYS A 19 51.90 33.29 67.71
N ASP A 20 52.50 33.15 66.53
CA ASP A 20 53.72 32.40 66.26
C ASP A 20 54.75 32.60 67.38
N GLN A 21 55.01 31.52 68.11
CA GLN A 21 56.05 31.48 69.14
C GLN A 21 57.41 31.49 68.45
N GLU A 22 57.97 32.67 68.22
CA GLU A 22 59.38 32.80 67.83
C GLU A 22 60.28 32.18 68.92
N PRO A 23 61.25 31.33 68.55
CA PRO A 23 62.05 30.56 69.49
C PRO A 23 62.94 31.50 70.32
N ILE A 24 62.89 31.29 71.63
CA ILE A 24 63.57 32.08 72.67
C ILE A 24 65.10 31.99 72.46
N TYR A 25 65.68 32.97 71.77
CA TYR A 25 67.11 33.22 71.83
C TYR A 25 67.42 33.93 73.15
N ALA A 26 68.44 33.46 73.87
CA ALA A 26 68.95 34.15 75.05
C ALA A 26 69.53 35.52 74.61
N ILE A 27 68.71 36.56 74.71
CA ILE A 27 69.10 37.94 74.44
C ILE A 27 70.21 38.30 75.43
N VAL A 28 71.40 38.59 74.91
CA VAL A 28 72.54 39.07 75.71
C VAL A 28 72.12 40.39 76.38
N PRO A 29 72.14 40.48 77.72
CA PRO A 29 71.70 41.68 78.43
C PRO A 29 72.55 42.88 78.00
N THR A 30 71.92 43.91 77.47
CA THR A 30 72.56 45.18 77.11
C THR A 30 72.77 46.00 78.38
N ILE A 31 73.76 45.66 79.19
CA ILE A 31 74.10 46.42 80.38
C ILE A 31 75.21 47.40 80.01
N ASN A 32 74.86 48.68 80.02
CA ASN A 32 75.76 49.82 79.83
C ASN A 32 76.61 49.99 81.10
N ILE A 33 77.59 49.10 81.30
CA ILE A 33 78.52 49.18 82.43
C ILE A 33 79.53 50.29 82.13
N GLN A 34 79.53 51.35 82.94
CA GLN A 34 80.61 52.31 82.95
C GLN A 34 81.91 51.57 83.31
N ASP A 35 82.86 51.56 82.38
CA ASP A 35 84.09 50.80 82.48
C ASP A 35 85.00 51.43 83.56
N GLU A 36 84.87 50.99 84.82
CA GLU A 36 85.67 51.52 85.94
C GLU A 36 87.17 51.17 85.85
N ARG A 37 87.59 50.41 84.82
CA ARG A 37 89.00 50.07 84.54
C ARG A 37 89.92 51.28 84.37
N PHE A 38 89.36 52.46 84.12
CA PHE A 38 90.11 53.69 83.86
C PHE A 38 90.03 54.74 84.98
N VAL A 39 89.41 54.43 86.12
CA VAL A 39 89.28 55.40 87.23
C VAL A 39 90.56 55.43 88.05
N ASP A 40 91.28 56.56 88.03
CA ASP A 40 92.41 56.77 88.94
C ASP A 40 91.89 56.83 90.39
N LEU A 41 92.26 55.82 91.18
CA LEU A 41 91.84 55.68 92.58
C LEU A 41 92.13 56.94 93.41
N SER A 42 93.18 57.70 93.06
CA SER A 42 93.56 58.91 93.79
C SER A 42 92.57 60.07 93.62
N GLU A 43 91.83 60.12 92.51
CA GLU A 43 90.80 61.13 92.23
C GLU A 43 89.40 60.73 92.70
N THR A 44 89.25 59.49 93.20
CA THR A 44 87.94 59.05 93.68
C THR A 44 87.47 59.89 94.87
N PRO A 45 86.17 60.26 94.94
CA PRO A 45 85.63 61.02 96.05
C PRO A 45 85.97 60.40 97.41
N ALA A 46 86.02 59.06 97.48
CA ALA A 46 86.41 58.32 98.67
C ALA A 46 87.84 58.63 99.14
N PHE A 47 88.83 58.68 98.23
CA PHE A 47 90.21 59.03 98.57
C PHE A 47 90.36 60.50 98.95
N ILE A 48 89.63 61.40 98.26
CA ILE A 48 89.60 62.83 98.55
C ILE A 48 89.04 63.08 99.96
N PHE A 49 87.88 62.52 100.30
CA PHE A 49 87.28 62.66 101.63
C PHE A 49 88.16 62.08 102.74
N LEU A 50 88.85 60.95 102.50
CA LEU A 50 89.80 60.39 103.46
C LEU A 50 91.01 61.31 103.70
N HIS A 51 91.48 62.00 102.67
CA HIS A 51 92.54 63.00 102.79
C HIS A 51 92.09 64.24 103.56
N GLU A 52 90.88 64.75 103.29
CA GLU A 52 90.31 65.91 104.00
C GLU A 52 90.12 65.62 105.49
N LEU A 53 89.60 64.44 105.85
CA LEU A 53 89.41 64.05 107.25
C LEU A 53 90.74 63.90 108.02
N HIS A 54 91.79 63.44 107.34
CA HIS A 54 93.14 63.42 107.91
C HIS A 54 93.71 64.84 108.07
N ALA A 55 93.52 65.71 107.08
CA ALA A 55 93.95 67.12 107.14
C ALA A 55 93.25 67.91 108.25
N MET A 56 91.98 67.61 108.54
CA MET A 56 91.24 68.17 109.68
C MET A 56 91.63 67.56 111.04
N GLY A 57 92.60 66.63 111.09
CA GLY A 57 93.05 65.96 112.32
C GLY A 57 92.03 64.99 112.93
N LYS A 58 90.90 64.74 112.26
CA LYS A 58 89.83 63.84 112.74
C LYS A 58 90.16 62.36 112.52
N LEU A 59 91.12 62.05 111.65
CA LEU A 59 91.48 60.69 111.29
C LEU A 59 93.00 60.47 111.43
N PRO A 60 93.47 59.54 112.28
CA PRO A 60 94.88 59.17 112.35
C PRO A 60 95.38 58.58 111.02
N GLY A 61 96.61 58.91 110.61
CA GLY A 61 97.19 58.46 109.33
C GLY A 61 97.20 56.94 109.14
N THR A 62 97.38 56.17 110.21
CA THR A 62 97.27 54.70 110.19
C THR A 62 95.87 54.22 109.80
N ARG A 63 94.82 54.91 110.26
CA ARG A 63 93.43 54.57 109.91
C ARG A 63 93.09 54.97 108.49
N MET A 64 93.60 56.11 108.01
CA MET A 64 93.46 56.53 106.61
C MET A 64 94.07 55.49 105.67
N ALA A 65 95.30 55.05 105.95
CA ALA A 65 95.98 54.02 105.16
C ALA A 65 95.18 52.69 105.14
N ALA A 66 94.63 52.27 106.29
CA ALA A 66 93.80 51.07 106.36
C ALA A 66 92.50 51.19 105.55
N LEU A 67 91.85 52.37 105.53
CA LEU A 67 90.63 52.59 104.75
C LEU A 67 90.93 52.68 103.25
N LYS A 68 92.01 53.34 102.86
CA LYS A 68 92.49 53.34 101.48
C LYS A 68 92.79 51.94 100.99
N ALA A 69 93.51 51.13 101.78
CA ALA A 69 93.80 49.74 101.44
C ALA A 69 92.52 48.89 101.28
N LYS A 70 91.51 49.10 102.13
CA LYS A 70 90.20 48.43 101.97
C LYS A 70 89.46 48.86 100.71
N TYR A 71 89.51 50.15 100.37
CA TYR A 71 88.88 50.67 99.16
C TYR A 71 89.59 50.14 97.90
N THR A 72 90.92 50.11 97.90
CA THR A 72 91.71 49.48 96.83
C THR A 72 91.36 48.00 96.68
N LEU A 73 91.28 47.24 97.78
CA LEU A 73 90.82 45.83 97.75
C LEU A 73 89.42 45.67 97.16
N LEU A 74 88.50 46.60 97.46
CA LEU A 74 87.15 46.55 96.91
C LEU A 74 87.16 46.84 95.40
N HIS A 75 87.92 47.84 94.97
CA HIS A 75 88.08 48.17 93.56
C HIS A 75 88.74 47.02 92.78
N ASP A 76 89.80 46.42 93.31
CA ASP A 76 90.45 45.24 92.72
C ASP A 76 89.49 44.05 92.62
N ALA A 77 88.61 43.84 93.60
CA ALA A 77 87.58 42.82 93.55
C ALA A 77 86.54 43.10 92.45
N VAL A 78 86.09 44.35 92.30
CA VAL A 78 85.16 44.75 91.23
C VAL A 78 85.81 44.53 89.86
N MET A 79 87.07 44.95 89.70
CA MET A 79 87.86 44.73 88.49
C MET A 79 87.97 43.25 88.13
N SER A 80 88.31 42.40 89.11
CA SER A 80 88.39 40.94 88.91
C SER A 80 87.03 40.34 88.52
N THR A 81 85.93 40.83 89.08
CA THR A 81 84.59 40.36 88.69
C THR A 81 84.22 40.79 87.27
N GLN A 82 84.55 42.02 86.86
CA GLN A 82 84.31 42.50 85.50
C GLN A 82 85.18 41.74 84.47
N GLU A 83 86.44 41.43 84.79
CA GLU A 83 87.28 40.59 83.93
C GLU A 83 86.72 39.17 83.79
N SER A 84 86.24 38.57 84.89
CA SER A 84 85.60 37.26 84.85
C SER A 84 84.33 37.27 83.98
N GLU A 85 83.51 38.33 84.08
CA GLU A 85 82.31 38.49 83.28
C GLU A 85 82.62 38.63 81.78
N VAL A 86 83.64 39.42 81.43
CA VAL A 86 84.11 39.56 80.04
C VAL A 86 84.61 38.22 79.48
N GLN A 87 85.35 37.43 80.27
CA GLN A 87 85.79 36.10 79.86
C GLN A 87 84.61 35.14 79.66
N LEU A 88 83.60 35.18 80.53
CA LEU A 88 82.40 34.37 80.39
C LEU A 88 81.59 34.73 79.13
N LEU A 89 81.50 36.03 78.80
CA LEU A 89 80.87 36.48 77.56
C LEU A 89 81.63 36.03 76.31
N GLN A 90 82.96 36.04 76.34
CA GLN A 90 83.78 35.50 75.24
C GLN A 90 83.60 33.98 75.09
N ASN A 91 83.56 33.24 76.21
CA ASN A 91 83.28 31.81 76.20
C ASN A 91 81.88 31.50 75.65
N ALA A 92 80.85 32.28 76.03
CA ALA A 92 79.50 32.15 75.50
C ALA A 92 79.46 32.34 73.97
N LYS A 93 80.16 33.35 73.43
CA LYS A 93 80.30 33.54 71.98
C LYS A 93 80.97 32.34 71.30
N ARG A 94 82.09 31.86 71.85
CA ARG A 94 82.83 30.70 71.32
C ARG A 94 81.99 29.42 71.32
N PHE A 95 81.25 29.15 72.40
CA PHE A 95 80.37 27.99 72.47
C PHE A 95 79.16 28.12 71.54
N THR A 96 78.64 29.33 71.33
CA THR A 96 77.56 29.56 70.35
C THR A 96 78.04 29.25 68.93
N GLU A 97 79.25 29.67 68.54
CA GLU A 97 79.84 29.29 67.25
C GLU A 97 80.05 27.78 67.12
N GLN A 98 80.51 27.10 68.18
CA GLN A 98 80.64 25.63 68.18
C GLN A 98 79.30 24.92 68.04
N ILE A 99 78.25 25.42 68.70
CA ILE A 99 76.89 24.87 68.57
C ILE A 99 76.37 25.07 67.15
N GLN A 100 76.61 26.22 66.52
CA GLN A 100 76.22 26.46 65.13
C GLN A 100 76.95 25.52 64.16
N GLN A 101 78.25 25.29 64.36
CA GLN A 101 79.01 24.31 63.57
C GLN A 101 78.48 22.88 63.76
N GLN A 102 78.16 22.48 64.99
CA GLN A 102 77.58 21.17 65.28
C GLN A 102 76.17 21.02 64.70
N GLN A 103 75.34 22.07 64.74
CA GLN A 103 74.02 22.09 64.11
C GLN A 103 74.13 21.97 62.59
N PHE A 104 75.11 22.63 61.96
CA PHE A 104 75.38 22.48 60.54
C PHE A 104 75.81 21.05 60.18
N HIS A 105 76.65 20.42 61.00
CA HIS A 105 77.02 19.00 60.81
C HIS A 105 75.84 18.05 61.04
N LEU A 106 74.96 18.33 62.01
CA LEU A 106 73.72 17.57 62.23
C LEU A 106 72.73 17.71 61.07
N GLN A 107 72.54 18.93 60.54
CA GLN A 107 71.70 19.14 59.35
C GLN A 107 72.25 18.42 58.10
N GLN A 108 73.58 18.35 57.94
CA GLN A 108 74.19 17.52 56.90
C GLN A 108 73.97 16.02 57.13
N ALA A 109 73.96 15.58 58.39
CA ALA A 109 73.68 14.19 58.74
C ALA A 109 72.20 13.81 58.60
N ASP A 110 71.27 14.74 58.84
CA ASP A 110 69.84 14.54 58.64
C ASP A 110 69.48 14.40 57.14
N ASN A 111 70.33 14.91 56.25
CA ASN A 111 70.24 14.66 54.80
C ASN A 111 70.83 13.30 54.37
N PHE A 112 71.01 12.36 55.31
CA PHE A 112 71.33 10.97 55.01
C PHE A 112 70.07 10.24 54.52
N PRO A 113 70.12 9.52 53.37
CA PRO A 113 71.32 8.95 52.77
C PRO A 113 71.92 9.72 51.58
N GLU A 114 71.39 10.87 51.18
CA GLU A 114 71.78 11.54 49.93
C GLU A 114 73.12 12.28 50.00
N ALA A 115 73.53 12.81 51.17
CA ALA A 115 74.73 13.64 51.27
C ALA A 115 76.07 12.89 51.48
N PHE A 116 76.05 11.64 51.97
CA PHE A 116 77.28 10.88 52.28
C PHE A 116 77.28 9.48 51.63
N SER A 117 77.56 9.43 50.33
CA SER A 117 77.86 8.17 49.64
C SER A 117 79.26 7.68 50.03
N THR A 118 79.41 7.12 51.23
CA THR A 118 80.63 6.39 51.58
C THR A 118 80.67 5.06 50.82
N GLU A 119 81.86 4.53 50.52
CA GLU A 119 82.00 3.21 49.89
C GLU A 119 81.27 2.11 50.67
N VAL A 120 81.19 2.23 52.00
CA VAL A 120 80.43 1.32 52.87
C VAL A 120 78.92 1.40 52.58
N SER A 121 78.36 2.60 52.37
CA SER A 121 76.95 2.75 51.97
C SER A 121 76.69 2.09 50.61
N LYS A 122 77.58 2.29 49.63
CA LYS A 122 77.48 1.64 48.31
C LYS A 122 77.60 0.11 48.41
N MET A 123 78.49 -0.40 49.26
CA MET A 123 78.63 -1.83 49.54
C MET A 123 77.38 -2.40 50.22
N ARG A 124 76.75 -1.66 51.14
CA ARG A 124 75.48 -2.07 51.78
C ARG A 124 74.32 -2.08 50.79
N GLU A 125 74.23 -1.09 49.92
CA GLU A 125 73.23 -1.07 48.83
C GLU A 125 73.43 -2.24 47.86
N GLN A 126 74.67 -2.53 47.47
CA GLN A 126 74.97 -3.69 46.62
C GLN A 126 74.65 -5.01 47.31
N LEU A 127 74.99 -5.16 48.59
CA LEU A 127 74.68 -6.36 49.37
C LEU A 127 73.16 -6.54 49.49
N LEU A 128 72.42 -5.48 49.80
CA LEU A 128 70.96 -5.51 49.85
C LEU A 128 70.35 -5.84 48.48
N LYS A 129 70.91 -5.29 47.39
CA LYS A 129 70.49 -5.61 46.03
C LYS A 129 70.68 -7.09 45.70
N TYR A 130 71.87 -7.64 45.94
CA TYR A 130 72.14 -9.06 45.69
C TYR A 130 71.35 -9.99 46.62
N GLN A 131 71.07 -9.57 47.86
CA GLN A 131 70.26 -10.32 48.80
C GLN A 131 68.78 -10.35 48.37
N ASN A 132 68.26 -9.23 47.86
CA ASN A 132 66.93 -9.16 47.26
C ASN A 132 66.84 -9.99 45.97
N GLU A 133 67.86 -9.93 45.10
CA GLU A 133 67.93 -10.77 43.89
C GLU A 133 67.98 -12.27 44.24
N TYR A 134 68.75 -12.66 45.26
CA TYR A 134 68.81 -14.03 45.76
C TYR A 134 67.47 -14.52 46.30
N ASN A 135 66.77 -13.70 47.09
CA ASN A 135 65.43 -14.01 47.59
C ASN A 135 64.41 -14.13 46.44
N ALA A 136 64.45 -13.23 45.46
CA ALA A 136 63.58 -13.30 44.28
C ALA A 136 63.85 -14.53 43.41
N VAL A 137 65.10 -15.03 43.36
CA VAL A 137 65.43 -16.29 42.68
C VAL A 137 64.91 -17.50 43.49
N LYS A 138 65.04 -17.49 44.82
CA LYS A 138 64.46 -18.53 45.69
C LYS A 138 62.94 -18.63 45.58
N GLU A 139 62.24 -17.50 45.55
CA GLU A 139 60.78 -17.47 45.35
C GLU A 139 60.39 -18.04 43.99
N ARG A 140 61.14 -17.70 42.93
CA ARG A 140 60.95 -18.28 41.59
C ARG A 140 61.20 -19.79 41.57
N GLU A 141 62.22 -20.27 42.28
CA GLU A 141 62.49 -21.70 42.41
C GLU A 141 61.35 -22.44 43.13
N PHE A 142 60.86 -21.89 44.24
CA PHE A 142 59.70 -22.43 44.97
C PHE A 142 58.44 -22.45 44.10
N HIS A 143 58.17 -21.36 43.36
CA HIS A 143 57.02 -21.29 42.46
C HIS A 143 57.11 -22.32 41.33
N ASN A 144 58.31 -22.49 40.74
CA ASN A 144 58.54 -23.50 39.70
C ASN A 144 58.41 -24.93 40.23
N GLN A 145 58.90 -25.22 41.44
CA GLN A 145 58.71 -26.52 42.09
C GLN A 145 57.23 -26.81 42.37
N TYR A 146 56.49 -25.82 42.87
CA TYR A 146 55.04 -25.93 43.07
C TYR A 146 54.32 -26.23 41.75
N ARG A 147 54.62 -25.45 40.69
CA ARG A 147 54.04 -25.64 39.36
C ARG A 147 54.38 -27.01 38.75
N LEU A 148 55.61 -27.49 38.93
CA LEU A 148 56.03 -28.82 38.48
C LEU A 148 55.23 -29.93 39.20
N ASN A 149 54.95 -29.77 40.50
CA ASN A 149 54.15 -30.71 41.27
C ASN A 149 52.68 -30.69 40.83
N SER A 150 52.08 -29.50 40.66
CA SER A 150 50.71 -29.38 40.12
C SER A 150 50.57 -30.03 38.74
N LEU A 151 51.53 -29.81 37.84
CA LEU A 151 51.52 -30.44 36.50
C LEU A 151 51.72 -31.97 36.56
N LYS A 152 52.50 -32.48 37.53
CA LYS A 152 52.62 -33.93 37.76
C LYS A 152 51.31 -34.53 38.28
N GLU A 153 50.62 -33.84 39.19
CA GLU A 153 49.31 -34.25 39.69
C GLU A 153 48.25 -34.23 38.59
N GLU A 154 48.18 -33.16 37.80
CA GLU A 154 47.32 -33.09 36.61
C GLU A 154 47.62 -34.23 35.63
N LYS A 155 48.89 -34.51 35.36
CA LYS A 155 49.27 -35.65 34.50
C LYS A 155 48.79 -36.99 35.10
N ILE A 156 48.91 -37.19 36.41
CA ILE A 156 48.42 -38.41 37.08
C ILE A 156 46.89 -38.50 37.00
N ILE A 157 46.19 -37.38 37.18
CA ILE A 157 44.73 -37.31 37.07
C ILE A 157 44.29 -37.64 35.63
N ILE A 158 44.91 -37.01 34.63
CA ILE A 158 44.60 -37.27 33.21
C ILE A 158 44.88 -38.72 32.84
N VAL A 159 45.98 -39.32 33.30
CA VAL A 159 46.25 -40.76 33.05
C VAL A 159 45.19 -41.64 33.71
N LYS A 160 44.76 -41.33 34.95
CA LYS A 160 43.67 -42.04 35.62
C LYS A 160 42.31 -41.83 34.94
N GLU A 161 42.06 -40.66 34.39
CA GLU A 161 40.85 -40.38 33.61
C GLU A 161 40.87 -41.11 32.27
N PHE A 162 42.03 -41.21 31.62
CA PHE A 162 42.21 -41.96 30.39
C PHE A 162 42.01 -43.47 30.61
N GLU A 163 42.50 -44.02 31.72
CA GLU A 163 42.23 -45.41 32.12
C GLU A 163 40.76 -45.65 32.52
N LYS A 164 40.03 -44.60 32.94
CA LYS A 164 38.60 -44.65 33.25
C LYS A 164 37.68 -44.55 32.03
N ILE A 165 38.19 -44.21 30.84
CA ILE A 165 37.37 -44.17 29.63
C ILE A 165 36.85 -45.58 29.36
N THR A 166 35.57 -45.74 29.65
CA THR A 166 34.84 -47.00 29.77
C THR A 166 34.63 -47.61 28.37
N LYS A 167 34.82 -48.93 28.25
CA LYS A 167 34.91 -49.62 26.95
C LYS A 167 33.65 -49.38 26.09
N PRO A 168 33.79 -49.28 24.75
CA PRO A 168 32.80 -48.67 23.85
C PRO A 168 31.35 -49.19 23.92
N GLY A 169 31.14 -50.45 24.32
CA GLY A 169 29.81 -51.07 24.34
C GLY A 169 28.82 -50.48 25.36
N GLU A 170 29.29 -49.85 26.44
CA GLU A 170 28.39 -49.22 27.42
C GLU A 170 27.91 -47.83 26.97
N MET A 171 28.70 -47.14 26.15
CA MET A 171 28.35 -45.84 25.59
C MET A 171 27.17 -45.94 24.61
N GLU A 172 27.11 -47.01 23.81
CA GLU A 172 25.99 -47.24 22.88
C GLU A 172 24.67 -47.48 23.63
N LYS A 173 24.68 -48.23 24.73
CA LYS A 173 23.48 -48.43 25.56
C LYS A 173 23.00 -47.12 26.18
N LYS A 174 23.90 -46.29 26.71
CA LYS A 174 23.54 -44.97 27.26
C LYS A 174 22.99 -44.03 26.19
N MET A 175 23.58 -44.03 24.99
CA MET A 175 23.07 -43.25 23.86
C MET A 175 21.67 -43.69 23.42
N LYS A 176 21.37 -45.00 23.47
CA LYS A 176 20.05 -45.50 23.11
C LYS A 176 18.97 -45.09 24.12
N ILE A 177 19.27 -45.21 25.41
CA ILE A 177 18.37 -44.77 26.50
C ILE A 177 18.12 -43.26 26.44
N LEU A 178 19.15 -42.45 26.16
CA LEU A 178 19.02 -41.00 25.99
C LEU A 178 18.16 -40.64 24.76
N ARG A 179 18.27 -41.40 23.67
CA ARG A 179 17.41 -41.19 22.50
C ARG A 179 15.95 -41.50 22.83
N GLU A 180 15.69 -42.64 23.45
CA GLU A 180 14.35 -43.05 23.87
C GLU A 180 13.73 -42.02 24.84
N SER A 181 14.48 -41.53 25.83
CA SER A 181 13.98 -40.50 26.76
C SER A 181 13.73 -39.14 26.09
N THR A 182 14.55 -38.75 25.12
CA THR A 182 14.28 -37.52 24.35
C THR A 182 13.05 -37.65 23.44
N GLU A 183 12.72 -38.84 22.96
CA GLU A 183 11.50 -39.09 22.20
C GLU A 183 10.25 -39.14 23.08
N GLU A 184 10.34 -39.68 24.29
CA GLU A 184 9.28 -39.62 25.29
C GLU A 184 8.96 -38.18 25.70
N LEU A 185 9.98 -37.36 26.01
CA LEU A 185 9.80 -35.94 26.32
C LEU A 185 9.16 -35.16 25.17
N ARG A 186 9.49 -35.49 23.91
CA ARG A 186 8.84 -34.87 22.74
C ARG A 186 7.36 -35.24 22.64
N LYS A 187 7.00 -36.49 22.93
CA LYS A 187 5.60 -36.93 22.96
C LYS A 187 4.82 -36.25 24.08
N GLU A 188 5.40 -36.12 25.27
CA GLU A 188 4.81 -35.40 26.40
C GLU A 188 4.60 -33.91 26.08
N ILE A 189 5.59 -33.25 25.47
CA ILE A 189 5.45 -31.85 25.04
C ILE A 189 4.31 -31.69 24.02
N MET A 190 4.17 -32.64 23.09
CA MET A 190 3.07 -32.63 22.12
C MET A 190 1.71 -32.81 22.79
N GLN A 191 1.58 -33.75 23.74
CA GLN A 191 0.36 -33.93 24.52
C GLN A 191 0.02 -32.70 25.37
N LYS A 192 0.99 -32.11 26.05
CA LYS A 192 0.80 -30.89 26.86
C LYS A 192 0.39 -29.69 26.00
N LYS A 193 0.95 -29.54 24.80
CA LYS A 193 0.51 -28.51 23.85
C LYS A 193 -0.94 -28.72 23.41
N LEU A 194 -1.36 -29.96 23.19
CA LEU A 194 -2.75 -30.28 22.83
C LEU A 194 -3.71 -30.00 24.01
N GLU A 195 -3.35 -30.38 25.23
CA GLU A 195 -4.11 -30.03 26.45
C GLU A 195 -4.25 -28.52 26.62
N ILE A 196 -3.17 -27.74 26.44
CA ILE A 196 -3.21 -26.27 26.52
C ILE A 196 -4.15 -25.69 25.47
N LYS A 197 -4.16 -26.25 24.25
CA LYS A 197 -5.05 -25.80 23.19
C LYS A 197 -6.52 -26.06 23.55
N ASN A 198 -6.84 -27.26 24.03
CA ASN A 198 -8.19 -27.62 24.45
C ASN A 198 -8.67 -26.76 25.62
N LEU A 199 -7.82 -26.55 26.64
CA LEU A 199 -8.16 -25.69 27.79
C LEU A 199 -8.37 -24.22 27.39
N ARG A 200 -7.66 -23.72 26.39
CA ARG A 200 -7.89 -22.37 25.84
C ARG A 200 -9.22 -22.27 25.11
N GLU A 201 -9.57 -23.27 24.31
CA GLU A 201 -10.86 -23.34 23.63
C GLU A 201 -12.02 -23.47 24.64
N ASP A 202 -11.86 -24.29 25.68
CA ASP A 202 -12.82 -24.41 26.78
C ASP A 202 -12.96 -23.09 27.55
N LEU A 203 -11.86 -22.41 27.89
CA LEU A 203 -11.89 -21.12 28.58
C LEU A 203 -12.57 -20.04 27.73
N ALA A 204 -12.31 -20.01 26.42
CA ALA A 204 -12.99 -19.10 25.50
C ALA A 204 -14.50 -19.42 25.40
N SER A 205 -14.87 -20.70 25.38
CA SER A 205 -16.28 -21.12 25.36
C SER A 205 -17.01 -20.72 26.66
N LYS A 206 -16.36 -20.88 27.82
CA LYS A 206 -16.89 -20.49 29.13
C LYS A 206 -16.98 -18.98 29.30
N GLN A 207 -16.01 -18.22 28.81
CA GLN A 207 -16.11 -16.75 28.78
C GLN A 207 -17.28 -16.28 27.91
N LYS A 208 -17.50 -16.91 26.75
CA LYS A 208 -18.63 -16.59 25.87
C LYS A 208 -19.98 -16.94 26.50
N GLN A 209 -20.04 -18.01 27.30
CA GLN A 209 -21.22 -18.41 28.06
C GLN A 209 -21.49 -17.44 29.22
N LEU A 210 -20.45 -17.07 29.99
CA LEU A 210 -20.53 -16.08 31.07
C LEU A 210 -21.02 -14.71 30.58
N LEU A 211 -20.55 -14.25 29.41
CA LEU A 211 -21.00 -13.00 28.80
C LEU A 211 -22.47 -13.04 28.38
N LYS A 212 -23.01 -14.21 27.99
CA LYS A 212 -24.44 -14.35 27.71
C LYS A 212 -25.25 -14.31 29.01
N GLU A 213 -24.82 -15.05 30.02
CA GLU A 213 -25.49 -15.07 31.33
C GLU A 213 -25.46 -13.68 32.01
N GLN A 214 -24.37 -12.92 31.87
CA GLN A 214 -24.30 -11.53 32.35
C GLN A 214 -25.31 -10.61 31.64
N LYS A 215 -25.44 -10.74 30.31
CA LYS A 215 -26.45 -9.96 29.57
C LYS A 215 -27.87 -10.32 29.97
N GLU A 216 -28.16 -11.62 30.13
CA GLU A 216 -29.48 -12.08 30.61
C GLU A 216 -29.77 -11.58 32.04
N LEU A 217 -28.76 -11.52 32.91
CA LEU A 217 -28.89 -10.97 34.26
C LEU A 217 -29.11 -9.45 34.25
N GLU A 218 -28.40 -8.71 33.40
CA GLU A 218 -28.61 -7.26 33.22
C GLU A 218 -30.02 -6.96 32.68
N GLU A 219 -30.50 -7.75 31.72
CA GLU A 219 -31.86 -7.64 31.21
C GLU A 219 -32.88 -7.92 32.32
N LEU A 220 -32.70 -8.97 33.12
CA LEU A 220 -33.59 -9.28 34.26
C LEU A 220 -33.56 -8.20 35.35
N LEU A 221 -32.40 -7.64 35.67
CA LEU A 221 -32.25 -6.52 36.61
C LEU A 221 -32.95 -5.26 36.07
N GLY A 222 -32.82 -4.98 34.78
CA GLY A 222 -33.54 -3.88 34.11
C GLY A 222 -35.06 -4.05 34.24
N HIS A 223 -35.58 -5.25 33.98
CA HIS A 223 -37.00 -5.54 34.18
C HIS A 223 -37.45 -5.38 35.64
N GLN A 224 -36.61 -5.74 36.61
CA GLN A 224 -36.92 -5.58 38.04
C GLN A 224 -37.02 -4.11 38.47
N VAL A 225 -36.17 -3.23 37.93
CA VAL A 225 -36.22 -1.78 38.19
C VAL A 225 -37.51 -1.18 37.62
N VAL A 226 -37.84 -1.51 36.37
CA VAL A 226 -39.08 -1.07 35.73
C VAL A 226 -40.31 -1.52 36.53
N LEU A 227 -40.35 -2.77 36.97
CA LEU A 227 -41.44 -3.28 37.81
C LEU A 227 -41.55 -2.58 39.17
N LYS A 228 -40.42 -2.16 39.77
CA LYS A 228 -40.45 -1.38 41.02
C LYS A 228 -40.97 0.04 40.83
N ASP A 229 -40.57 0.70 39.75
CA ASP A 229 -41.04 2.04 39.41
C ASP A 229 -42.54 2.03 39.04
N GLU A 230 -43.00 0.98 38.35
CA GLU A 230 -44.41 0.77 38.10
C GLU A 230 -45.20 0.58 39.40
N VAL A 231 -44.73 -0.22 40.36
CA VAL A 231 -45.43 -0.40 41.65
C VAL A 231 -45.53 0.90 42.45
N ALA A 232 -44.51 1.76 42.41
CA ALA A 232 -44.55 3.09 43.05
C ALA A 232 -45.53 4.04 42.34
N HIS A 233 -45.60 3.97 41.01
CA HIS A 233 -46.56 4.76 40.23
C HIS A 233 -48.02 4.33 40.50
N HIS A 234 -48.29 3.04 40.72
CA HIS A 234 -49.65 2.54 40.93
C HIS A 234 -50.30 2.93 42.27
N GLN A 235 -49.55 3.46 43.24
CA GLN A 235 -50.11 3.86 44.54
C GLN A 235 -50.76 5.27 44.55
N THR A 236 -50.45 6.15 43.60
CA THR A 236 -51.04 7.51 43.51
C THR A 236 -52.17 7.64 42.48
N ILE A 237 -52.43 6.56 41.76
CA ILE A 237 -53.38 6.48 40.64
C ILE A 237 -54.88 6.52 41.05
N PRO A 238 -55.36 5.98 42.20
CA PRO A 238 -56.80 5.91 42.47
C PRO A 238 -57.56 7.24 42.56
N VAL A 239 -56.90 8.35 42.90
CA VAL A 239 -57.57 9.68 43.05
C VAL A 239 -57.59 10.47 41.73
N GLN A 240 -56.66 10.23 40.81
CA GLN A 240 -56.62 10.88 39.49
C GLN A 240 -57.38 10.09 38.41
N ILE A 241 -57.48 8.75 38.58
CA ILE A 241 -58.26 7.88 37.69
C ILE A 241 -59.75 8.24 37.65
N GLY A 242 -60.35 8.66 38.77
CA GLY A 242 -61.77 9.01 38.77
C GLY A 242 -62.12 10.16 37.80
N LYS A 243 -61.22 11.13 37.65
CA LYS A 243 -61.45 12.30 36.77
C LYS A 243 -60.97 12.09 35.34
N GLU A 244 -59.97 11.24 35.11
CA GLU A 244 -59.50 10.91 33.77
C GLU A 244 -60.32 9.80 33.09
N ILE A 245 -60.90 8.84 33.83
CA ILE A 245 -61.78 7.82 33.25
C ILE A 245 -62.94 8.47 32.52
N GLU A 246 -63.63 9.48 33.07
CA GLU A 246 -64.75 10.09 32.35
C GLU A 246 -64.33 10.80 31.05
N LYS A 247 -63.13 11.38 31.01
CA LYS A 247 -62.59 12.04 29.81
C LYS A 247 -62.07 11.03 28.78
N ILE A 248 -61.40 9.98 29.22
CA ILE A 248 -60.84 8.93 28.36
C ILE A 248 -61.95 8.03 27.84
N THR A 249 -63.00 7.73 28.60
CA THR A 249 -64.09 6.87 28.11
C THR A 249 -64.82 7.52 26.92
N ARG A 250 -65.04 8.85 26.96
CA ARG A 250 -65.61 9.58 25.81
C ARG A 250 -64.69 9.54 24.59
N LYS A 251 -63.38 9.80 24.77
CA LYS A 251 -62.39 9.75 23.68
C LYS A 251 -62.17 8.33 23.14
N LYS A 252 -62.19 7.31 24.00
CA LYS A 252 -62.04 5.90 23.62
C LYS A 252 -63.22 5.47 22.75
N VAL A 253 -64.45 5.80 23.12
CA VAL A 253 -65.62 5.47 22.30
C VAL A 253 -65.57 6.15 20.93
N GLU A 254 -65.09 7.41 20.85
CA GLU A 254 -64.90 8.09 19.57
C GLU A 254 -63.76 7.51 18.73
N MET A 255 -62.64 7.14 19.36
CA MET A 255 -61.49 6.54 18.68
C MET A 255 -61.77 5.10 18.23
N GLU A 256 -62.51 4.31 19.01
CA GLU A 256 -62.93 2.96 18.61
C GLU A 256 -63.90 3.03 17.42
N LYS A 257 -64.82 4.01 17.40
CA LYS A 257 -65.67 4.27 16.22
C LYS A 257 -64.84 4.64 14.99
N LYS A 258 -63.85 5.53 15.14
CA LYS A 258 -62.94 5.90 14.04
C LYS A 258 -62.08 4.72 13.57
N LYS A 259 -61.61 3.88 14.49
CA LYS A 259 -60.84 2.67 14.19
C LYS A 259 -61.70 1.67 13.42
N ILE A 260 -62.93 1.41 13.84
CA ILE A 260 -63.86 0.52 13.12
C ILE A 260 -64.16 1.06 11.72
N VAL A 261 -64.35 2.37 11.57
CA VAL A 261 -64.54 3.00 10.25
C VAL A 261 -63.28 2.85 9.38
N LEU A 262 -62.09 3.11 9.92
CA LEU A 262 -60.83 2.95 9.19
C LEU A 262 -60.52 1.48 8.86
N GLU A 263 -60.83 0.54 9.74
CA GLU A 263 -60.69 -0.89 9.46
C GLU A 263 -61.68 -1.34 8.38
N GLN A 264 -62.89 -0.81 8.37
CA GLN A 264 -63.85 -1.01 7.28
C GLN A 264 -63.35 -0.37 5.98
N GLU A 265 -62.81 0.85 6.02
CA GLU A 265 -62.22 1.50 4.84
C GLU A 265 -61.03 0.71 4.29
N VAL A 266 -60.09 0.27 5.14
CA VAL A 266 -58.95 -0.57 4.73
C VAL A 266 -59.44 -1.91 4.17
N LYS A 267 -60.46 -2.53 4.77
CA LYS A 267 -61.04 -3.78 4.26
C LYS A 267 -61.73 -3.56 2.90
N THR A 268 -62.48 -2.47 2.74
CA THR A 268 -63.08 -2.10 1.44
C THR A 268 -62.04 -1.75 0.38
N LEU A 269 -60.95 -1.09 0.77
CA LEU A 269 -59.83 -0.79 -0.11
C LEU A 269 -59.10 -2.06 -0.52
N ASN A 270 -58.82 -2.98 0.40
CA ASN A 270 -58.24 -4.29 0.08
C ASN A 270 -59.17 -5.13 -0.80
N ASP A 271 -60.47 -5.15 -0.53
CA ASP A 271 -61.44 -5.81 -1.40
C ASP A 271 -61.49 -5.15 -2.78
N SER A 272 -61.34 -3.82 -2.86
CA SER A 272 -61.25 -3.10 -4.13
C SER A 272 -59.95 -3.40 -4.87
N LEU A 273 -58.82 -3.48 -4.17
CA LEU A 273 -57.51 -3.83 -4.71
C LEU A 273 -57.57 -5.26 -5.26
N LYS A 274 -58.08 -6.21 -4.49
CA LYS A 274 -58.24 -7.61 -4.91
C LYS A 274 -59.19 -7.75 -6.10
N LYS A 275 -60.26 -6.94 -6.16
CA LYS A 275 -61.13 -6.84 -7.36
C LYS A 275 -60.38 -6.27 -8.57
N VAL A 276 -59.50 -5.29 -8.38
CA VAL A 276 -58.67 -4.73 -9.45
C VAL A 276 -57.61 -5.74 -9.91
N GLU A 277 -56.93 -6.42 -9.00
CA GLU A 277 -55.96 -7.47 -9.30
C GLU A 277 -56.62 -8.63 -10.07
N ASN A 278 -57.80 -9.08 -9.62
CA ASN A 278 -58.57 -10.10 -10.35
C ASN A 278 -59.00 -9.61 -11.74
N LYS A 279 -59.38 -8.33 -11.87
CA LYS A 279 -59.67 -7.73 -13.19
C LYS A 279 -58.43 -7.64 -14.07
N VAL A 280 -57.27 -7.31 -13.51
CA VAL A 280 -56.01 -7.26 -14.25
C VAL A 280 -55.63 -8.66 -14.70
N SER A 281 -55.72 -9.67 -13.83
CA SER A 281 -55.51 -11.08 -14.19
C SER A 281 -56.47 -11.51 -15.30
N ALA A 282 -57.77 -11.20 -15.17
CA ALA A 282 -58.75 -11.52 -16.20
C ALA A 282 -58.46 -10.82 -17.53
N ILE A 283 -58.03 -9.56 -17.52
CA ILE A 283 -57.63 -8.82 -18.74
C ILE A 283 -56.36 -9.41 -19.36
N VAL A 284 -55.42 -9.89 -18.54
CA VAL A 284 -54.21 -10.56 -19.03
C VAL A 284 -54.56 -11.91 -19.67
N ASP A 285 -55.42 -12.69 -19.04
CA ASP A 285 -55.91 -13.96 -19.59
C ASP A 285 -56.73 -13.73 -20.87
N GLU A 286 -57.59 -12.71 -20.90
CA GLU A 286 -58.31 -12.27 -22.09
C GLU A 286 -57.34 -11.83 -23.19
N LYS A 287 -56.29 -11.08 -22.87
CA LYS A 287 -55.26 -10.68 -23.81
C LYS A 287 -54.53 -11.91 -24.39
N GLU A 288 -54.15 -12.87 -23.55
CA GLU A 288 -53.53 -14.12 -24.04
C GLU A 288 -54.47 -14.92 -24.92
N ASN A 289 -55.76 -15.02 -24.56
CA ASN A 289 -56.76 -15.69 -25.36
C ASN A 289 -56.98 -14.98 -26.71
N VAL A 290 -57.06 -13.64 -26.72
CA VAL A 290 -57.14 -12.84 -27.95
C VAL A 290 -55.88 -13.00 -28.81
N ILE A 291 -54.70 -13.09 -28.21
CA ILE A 291 -53.45 -13.36 -28.95
C ILE A 291 -53.52 -14.75 -29.59
N LYS A 292 -53.89 -15.79 -28.84
CA LYS A 292 -54.07 -17.15 -29.38
C LYS A 292 -55.13 -17.19 -30.48
N GLU A 293 -56.23 -16.45 -30.33
CA GLU A 293 -57.25 -16.32 -31.39
C GLU A 293 -56.73 -15.57 -32.62
N VAL A 294 -55.94 -14.51 -32.45
CA VAL A 294 -55.34 -13.75 -33.55
C VAL A 294 -54.30 -14.59 -34.28
N GLU A 295 -53.47 -15.33 -33.57
CA GLU A 295 -52.50 -16.27 -34.13
C GLU A 295 -53.21 -17.42 -34.85
N GLY A 296 -54.25 -18.00 -34.24
CA GLY A 296 -55.10 -19.00 -34.86
C GLY A 296 -55.77 -18.48 -36.13
N LYS A 297 -56.31 -17.25 -36.11
CA LYS A 297 -56.89 -16.60 -37.30
C LYS A 297 -55.85 -16.25 -38.35
N ARG A 298 -54.62 -15.87 -37.98
CA ARG A 298 -53.51 -15.66 -38.93
C ARG A 298 -53.12 -16.97 -39.61
N ALA A 299 -52.96 -18.05 -38.85
CA ALA A 299 -52.67 -19.37 -39.40
C ALA A 299 -53.80 -19.84 -40.33
N LEU A 300 -55.06 -19.63 -39.94
CA LEU A 300 -56.21 -19.93 -40.79
C LEU A 300 -56.22 -19.07 -42.06
N LEU A 301 -55.90 -17.79 -41.96
CA LEU A 301 -55.83 -16.87 -43.10
C LEU A 301 -54.71 -17.27 -44.06
N GLU A 302 -53.55 -17.68 -43.54
CA GLU A 302 -52.44 -18.18 -44.36
C GLU A 302 -52.81 -19.51 -45.07
N ILE A 303 -53.53 -20.41 -44.40
CA ILE A 303 -54.08 -21.62 -45.04
C ILE A 303 -55.10 -21.22 -46.12
N LYS A 304 -56.00 -20.27 -45.84
CA LYS A 304 -57.01 -19.79 -46.79
C LYS A 304 -56.39 -19.05 -47.97
N GLU A 305 -55.31 -18.32 -47.79
CA GLU A 305 -54.53 -17.69 -48.86
C GLU A 305 -53.83 -18.74 -49.73
N ARG A 306 -53.26 -19.80 -49.13
CA ARG A 306 -52.70 -20.93 -49.89
C ARG A 306 -53.78 -21.66 -50.69
N GLU A 307 -54.94 -21.93 -50.08
CA GLU A 307 -56.11 -22.50 -50.76
C GLU A 307 -56.62 -21.57 -51.88
N HIS A 308 -56.70 -20.26 -51.64
CA HIS A 308 -57.10 -19.28 -52.65
C HIS A 308 -56.11 -19.26 -53.82
N ASN A 309 -54.81 -19.24 -53.55
CA ASN A 309 -53.77 -19.29 -54.57
C ASN A 309 -53.81 -20.61 -55.38
N GLN A 310 -54.11 -21.73 -54.72
CA GLN A 310 -54.34 -23.01 -55.41
C GLN A 310 -55.60 -22.96 -56.28
N LEU A 311 -56.71 -22.40 -55.77
CA LEU A 311 -57.94 -22.21 -56.53
C LEU A 311 -57.78 -21.25 -57.71
N VAL A 312 -56.97 -20.19 -57.56
CA VAL A 312 -56.64 -19.27 -58.65
C VAL A 312 -55.84 -20.00 -59.73
N LYS A 313 -54.82 -20.78 -59.36
CA LYS A 313 -54.08 -21.61 -60.33
C LYS A 313 -54.99 -22.64 -61.02
N LEU A 314 -55.91 -23.26 -60.29
CA LEU A 314 -56.91 -24.16 -60.87
C LEU A 314 -57.89 -23.44 -61.80
N LEU A 315 -58.29 -22.20 -61.47
CA LEU A 315 -59.13 -21.36 -62.32
C LEU A 315 -58.40 -20.91 -63.59
N GLU A 316 -57.10 -20.59 -63.49
CA GLU A 316 -56.25 -20.28 -64.64
C GLU A 316 -56.11 -21.49 -65.56
N LEU A 317 -55.78 -22.66 -65.01
CA LEU A 317 -55.76 -23.93 -65.75
C LEU A 317 -57.13 -24.26 -66.36
N ALA A 318 -58.23 -24.02 -65.64
CA ALA A 318 -59.57 -24.24 -66.16
C ALA A 318 -59.91 -23.26 -67.29
N ARG A 319 -59.48 -22.00 -67.21
CA ARG A 319 -59.63 -21.01 -68.29
C ARG A 319 -58.79 -21.35 -69.51
N GLU A 320 -57.57 -21.83 -69.32
CA GLU A 320 -56.73 -22.34 -70.41
C GLU A 320 -57.37 -23.56 -71.07
N ASN A 321 -57.88 -24.51 -70.28
CA ASN A 321 -58.62 -25.67 -70.78
C ASN A 321 -59.94 -25.29 -71.47
N GLU A 322 -60.64 -24.26 -71.00
CA GLU A 322 -61.83 -23.74 -71.67
C GLU A 322 -61.45 -23.04 -72.98
N ALA A 323 -60.36 -22.28 -73.00
CA ALA A 323 -59.85 -21.66 -74.22
C ALA A 323 -59.41 -22.70 -75.26
N THR A 324 -58.71 -23.77 -74.85
CA THR A 324 -58.37 -24.90 -75.74
C THR A 324 -59.61 -25.66 -76.19
N SER A 325 -60.58 -25.90 -75.30
CA SER A 325 -61.86 -26.52 -75.68
C SER A 325 -62.66 -25.65 -76.66
N LEU A 326 -62.61 -24.32 -76.53
CA LEU A 326 -63.24 -23.39 -77.47
C LEU A 326 -62.52 -23.34 -78.82
N THR A 327 -61.19 -23.43 -78.85
CA THR A 327 -60.45 -23.53 -80.12
C THR A 327 -60.70 -24.87 -80.80
N GLU A 328 -60.71 -25.98 -80.06
CA GLU A 328 -61.08 -27.30 -80.56
C GLU A 328 -62.53 -27.33 -81.06
N ARG A 329 -63.48 -26.74 -80.31
CA ARG A 329 -64.86 -26.59 -80.78
C ARG A 329 -64.94 -25.75 -82.04
N GLY A 330 -64.18 -24.65 -82.12
CA GLY A 330 -64.09 -23.82 -83.31
C GLY A 330 -63.59 -24.60 -84.53
N ILE A 331 -62.57 -25.45 -84.34
CA ILE A 331 -62.05 -26.35 -85.39
C ILE A 331 -63.11 -27.39 -85.79
N LEU A 332 -63.78 -28.01 -84.82
CA LEU A 332 -64.86 -28.98 -85.07
C LEU A 332 -66.06 -28.35 -85.78
N ASP A 333 -66.48 -27.14 -85.41
CA ASP A 333 -67.56 -26.39 -86.06
C ASP A 333 -67.19 -26.03 -87.51
N LEU A 334 -65.93 -25.68 -87.77
CA LEU A 334 -65.40 -25.44 -89.11
C LEU A 334 -65.41 -26.73 -89.95
N ASN A 335 -64.96 -27.84 -89.38
CA ASN A 335 -64.97 -29.16 -90.03
C ASN A 335 -66.41 -29.64 -90.30
N LEU A 336 -67.34 -29.41 -89.36
CA LEU A 336 -68.74 -29.75 -89.53
C LEU A 336 -69.41 -28.87 -90.60
N ARG A 337 -69.13 -27.56 -90.62
CA ARG A 337 -69.60 -26.67 -91.69
C ARG A 337 -69.07 -27.09 -93.05
N ASN A 338 -67.79 -27.41 -93.17
CA ASN A 338 -67.21 -27.92 -94.41
C ASN A 338 -67.88 -29.23 -94.83
N SER A 339 -68.06 -30.18 -93.90
CA SER A 339 -68.77 -31.44 -94.17
C SER A 339 -70.23 -31.23 -94.61
N LEU A 340 -70.92 -30.24 -94.05
CA LEU A 340 -72.29 -29.87 -94.44
C LEU A 340 -72.34 -29.21 -95.82
N ILE A 341 -71.39 -28.33 -96.14
CA ILE A 341 -71.23 -27.73 -97.46
C ILE A 341 -70.95 -28.83 -98.48
N ASP A 342 -70.03 -29.75 -98.19
CA ASP A 342 -69.71 -30.88 -99.05
C ASP A 342 -70.93 -31.78 -99.26
N LYS A 343 -71.66 -32.13 -98.20
CA LYS A 343 -72.92 -32.87 -98.29
C LYS A 343 -73.93 -32.14 -99.19
N GLN A 344 -74.05 -30.82 -99.06
CA GLN A 344 -74.96 -30.03 -99.88
C GLN A 344 -74.51 -29.96 -101.34
N ASN A 345 -73.20 -29.80 -101.60
CA ASN A 345 -72.62 -29.86 -102.93
C ASN A 345 -72.87 -31.21 -103.60
N TYR A 346 -72.65 -32.32 -102.88
CA TYR A 346 -72.95 -33.67 -103.36
C TYR A 346 -74.44 -33.87 -103.62
N HIS A 347 -75.32 -33.35 -102.76
CA HIS A 347 -76.76 -33.41 -102.97
C HIS A 347 -77.20 -32.58 -104.19
N ASP A 348 -76.62 -31.40 -104.41
CA ASP A 348 -76.90 -30.54 -105.55
C ASP A 348 -76.35 -31.13 -106.86
N GLU A 349 -75.19 -31.78 -106.82
CA GLU A 349 -74.68 -32.59 -107.93
C GLU A 349 -75.59 -33.76 -108.25
N LEU A 350 -76.00 -34.55 -107.25
CA LEU A 350 -76.94 -35.66 -107.42
C LEU A 350 -78.27 -35.16 -108.02
N SER A 351 -78.79 -34.04 -107.49
CA SER A 351 -80.03 -33.43 -107.97
C SER A 351 -79.91 -32.83 -109.38
N ARG A 352 -78.74 -32.33 -109.77
CA ARG A 352 -78.45 -31.96 -111.18
C ARG A 352 -78.41 -33.19 -112.06
N LYS A 353 -77.65 -34.22 -111.68
CA LYS A 353 -77.50 -35.46 -112.44
C LYS A 353 -78.83 -36.18 -112.62
N GLN A 354 -79.70 -36.16 -111.61
CA GLN A 354 -81.06 -36.69 -111.71
C GLN A 354 -81.93 -35.89 -112.68
N ARG A 355 -81.86 -34.55 -112.64
CA ARG A 355 -82.58 -33.68 -113.59
C ARG A 355 -82.06 -33.84 -115.03
N GLU A 356 -80.76 -34.00 -115.21
CA GLU A 356 -80.14 -34.33 -116.51
C GLU A 356 -80.68 -35.67 -117.02
N LYS A 357 -80.60 -36.74 -116.22
CA LYS A 357 -81.15 -38.07 -116.53
C LYS A 357 -82.63 -38.00 -116.92
N GLU A 358 -83.46 -37.27 -116.19
CA GLU A 358 -84.89 -37.12 -116.49
C GLU A 358 -85.18 -36.31 -117.76
N ARG A 359 -84.34 -35.32 -118.08
CA ARG A 359 -84.44 -34.57 -119.35
C ARG A 359 -84.05 -35.49 -120.51
N ASP A 360 -82.96 -36.23 -120.38
CA ASP A 360 -82.49 -37.16 -121.41
C ASP A 360 -83.51 -38.27 -121.64
N PHE A 361 -84.11 -38.81 -120.57
CA PHE A 361 -85.17 -39.81 -120.68
C PHE A 361 -86.45 -39.27 -121.34
N ARG A 362 -86.83 -38.01 -121.06
CA ARG A 362 -87.94 -37.34 -121.75
C ARG A 362 -87.63 -37.10 -123.23
N ASN A 363 -86.40 -36.72 -123.55
CA ASN A 363 -85.96 -36.51 -124.92
C ASN A 363 -85.92 -37.83 -125.70
N LEU A 364 -85.46 -38.93 -125.08
CA LEU A 364 -85.49 -40.27 -125.66
C LEU A 364 -86.93 -40.69 -125.99
N ARG A 365 -87.87 -40.56 -125.04
CA ARG A 365 -89.30 -40.87 -125.26
C ARG A 365 -89.92 -40.01 -126.37
N LYS A 366 -89.57 -38.73 -126.45
CA LYS A 366 -90.03 -37.86 -127.54
C LYS A 366 -89.51 -38.35 -128.89
N MET A 367 -88.23 -38.74 -128.97
CA MET A 367 -87.63 -39.29 -130.19
C MET A 367 -88.25 -40.64 -130.58
N GLU A 368 -88.53 -41.52 -129.62
CA GLU A 368 -89.25 -42.79 -129.85
C GLU A 368 -90.69 -42.55 -130.37
N LEU A 369 -91.41 -41.58 -129.80
CA LEU A 369 -92.76 -41.24 -130.25
C LEU A 369 -92.74 -40.62 -131.67
N LEU A 370 -91.79 -39.71 -131.92
CA LEU A 370 -91.63 -39.09 -133.24
C LEU A 370 -91.29 -40.15 -134.31
N LEU A 371 -90.41 -41.11 -133.96
CA LEU A 371 -90.10 -42.26 -134.80
C LEU A 371 -91.35 -43.09 -135.07
N LYS A 372 -92.19 -43.37 -134.06
CA LYS A 372 -93.43 -44.12 -134.24
C LYS A 372 -94.43 -43.42 -135.17
N VAL A 373 -94.60 -42.11 -135.01
CA VAL A 373 -95.47 -41.29 -135.87
C VAL A 373 -94.96 -41.26 -137.32
N SER A 374 -93.64 -41.17 -137.54
CA SER A 374 -93.09 -41.20 -138.90
C SER A 374 -93.24 -42.58 -139.56
N TRP A 375 -93.11 -43.68 -138.81
CA TRP A 375 -93.44 -45.02 -139.29
C TRP A 375 -94.91 -45.16 -139.70
N ASP A 376 -95.85 -44.64 -138.90
CA ASP A 376 -97.28 -44.68 -139.22
C ASP A 376 -97.64 -43.82 -140.44
N ALA A 377 -97.05 -42.62 -140.56
CA ALA A 377 -97.24 -41.73 -141.70
C ALA A 377 -96.70 -42.32 -143.02
N LEU A 378 -95.55 -43.00 -142.96
CA LEU A 378 -94.99 -43.73 -144.11
C LEU A 378 -95.97 -44.83 -144.56
N ARG A 379 -96.53 -45.59 -143.60
CA ARG A 379 -97.50 -46.65 -143.88
C ARG A 379 -98.79 -46.13 -144.52
N GLN A 380 -99.31 -44.99 -144.05
CA GLN A 380 -100.48 -44.34 -144.67
C GLN A 380 -100.20 -43.85 -146.10
N THR A 381 -99.02 -43.24 -146.31
CA THR A 381 -98.62 -42.74 -147.63
C THR A 381 -98.48 -43.89 -148.64
N GLN A 382 -97.93 -45.04 -148.22
CA GLN A 382 -97.85 -46.25 -149.05
C GLN A 382 -99.24 -46.79 -149.44
N ALA A 383 -100.21 -46.77 -148.51
CA ALA A 383 -101.58 -47.20 -148.79
C ALA A 383 -102.33 -46.24 -149.75
N LEU A 384 -102.15 -44.92 -149.57
CA LEU A 384 -102.76 -43.91 -150.45
C LEU A 384 -102.23 -44.02 -151.88
N HIS A 385 -100.92 -44.25 -152.03
CA HIS A 385 -100.29 -44.45 -153.33
C HIS A 385 -100.88 -45.67 -154.08
N GLN A 386 -101.10 -46.80 -153.38
CA GLN A 386 -101.76 -47.97 -153.96
C GLN A 386 -103.19 -47.68 -154.45
N ARG A 387 -103.95 -46.85 -153.71
CA ARG A 387 -105.32 -46.49 -154.09
C ARG A 387 -105.39 -45.56 -155.30
N LEU A 388 -104.54 -44.54 -155.38
CA LEU A 388 -104.50 -43.60 -156.51
C LEU A 388 -104.09 -44.29 -157.82
N LEU A 389 -103.22 -45.31 -157.75
CA LEU A 389 -102.89 -46.17 -158.87
C LEU A 389 -104.14 -46.88 -159.44
N LEU A 390 -105.03 -47.39 -158.58
CA LEU A 390 -106.28 -48.03 -158.98
C LEU A 390 -107.30 -47.04 -159.57
N GLU A 391 -107.34 -45.80 -159.07
CA GLU A 391 -108.28 -44.77 -159.56
C GLU A 391 -107.85 -44.18 -160.91
N MET A 392 -106.55 -44.09 -161.21
CA MET A 392 -106.05 -43.68 -162.54
C MET A 392 -106.35 -44.71 -163.65
N GLU A 393 -106.57 -45.98 -163.29
CA GLU A 393 -106.99 -47.03 -164.24
C GLU A 393 -108.48 -46.95 -164.66
N ALA A 394 -109.27 -46.00 -164.15
CA ALA A 394 -110.74 -46.00 -164.31
C ALA A 394 -111.37 -44.86 -165.16
N ILE A 395 -110.60 -44.01 -165.86
CA ILE A 395 -111.15 -42.83 -166.61
C ILE A 395 -110.89 -42.91 -168.14
N PRO A 396 -111.93 -43.07 -168.99
CA PRO A 396 -111.86 -42.95 -170.47
C PRO A 396 -112.42 -41.62 -171.03
N LYS A 397 -111.91 -41.19 -172.21
CA LYS A 397 -112.23 -39.91 -172.92
C LYS A 397 -112.98 -40.17 -174.25
N ASP A 398 -114.06 -39.44 -174.56
CA ASP A 398 -114.53 -39.02 -175.92
C ASP A 398 -115.90 -38.28 -175.89
N ASP A 399 -116.03 -37.12 -176.55
CA ASP A 399 -117.16 -36.15 -176.44
C ASP A 399 -117.54 -35.52 -177.81
N SER A 400 -118.22 -36.26 -178.70
CA SER A 400 -118.53 -35.83 -180.09
C SER A 400 -119.98 -36.07 -180.60
N THR A 401 -120.91 -36.59 -179.79
CA THR A 401 -122.25 -36.99 -180.28
C THR A 401 -123.37 -35.93 -180.18
N LEU A 402 -123.10 -34.72 -179.68
CA LEU A 402 -124.13 -33.69 -179.46
C LEU A 402 -124.37 -32.70 -180.63
N SER A 403 -123.61 -32.77 -181.74
CA SER A 403 -123.66 -31.74 -182.81
C SER A 403 -124.56 -32.09 -184.03
N GLU A 404 -124.93 -33.35 -184.26
CA GLU A 404 -125.69 -33.73 -185.47
C GLU A 404 -127.21 -33.59 -185.33
N ARG A 405 -127.76 -33.80 -184.12
CA ARG A 405 -129.22 -33.81 -183.86
C ARG A 405 -129.96 -32.49 -184.12
N ARG A 406 -129.24 -31.37 -184.32
CA ARG A 406 -129.81 -30.03 -184.54
C ARG A 406 -130.11 -29.71 -186.01
N ARG A 407 -129.55 -30.46 -186.98
CA ARG A 407 -129.67 -30.18 -188.43
C ARG A 407 -130.94 -30.74 -189.09
N GLU A 408 -131.58 -31.75 -188.47
CA GLU A 408 -132.74 -32.46 -189.05
C GLU A 408 -134.06 -31.67 -188.89
N LEU A 409 -134.26 -31.00 -187.76
CA LEU A 409 -135.48 -30.27 -187.39
C LEU A 409 -135.81 -29.03 -188.26
N HIS A 410 -134.90 -28.57 -189.11
CA HIS A 410 -135.11 -27.36 -189.92
C HIS A 410 -135.67 -27.64 -191.33
N LYS A 411 -135.51 -28.86 -191.88
CA LYS A 411 -135.99 -29.21 -193.23
C LYS A 411 -137.50 -29.44 -193.31
N GLU A 412 -138.12 -29.87 -192.21
CA GLU A 412 -139.56 -30.18 -192.16
C GLU A 412 -140.45 -28.91 -192.22
N VAL A 413 -139.93 -27.76 -191.80
CA VAL A 413 -140.69 -26.49 -191.70
C VAL A 413 -140.94 -25.83 -193.06
N GLU A 414 -140.04 -26.00 -194.04
CA GLU A 414 -140.20 -25.41 -195.39
C GLU A 414 -141.19 -26.18 -196.29
N VAL A 415 -141.45 -27.45 -195.99
CA VAL A 415 -142.45 -28.28 -196.71
C VAL A 415 -143.87 -27.87 -196.34
N ALA A 416 -144.11 -27.53 -195.07
CA ALA A 416 -145.42 -27.09 -194.59
C ALA A 416 -145.88 -25.75 -195.19
N LYS A 417 -144.94 -24.86 -195.54
CA LYS A 417 -145.25 -23.53 -196.12
C LYS A 417 -145.75 -23.57 -197.58
N ARG A 418 -145.46 -24.63 -198.35
CA ARG A 418 -145.93 -24.75 -199.74
C ARG A 418 -147.41 -25.14 -199.86
N ASN A 419 -147.97 -25.82 -198.86
CA ASN A 419 -149.29 -26.46 -198.99
C ASN A 419 -150.47 -25.58 -198.53
N LEU A 420 -150.23 -24.52 -197.75
CA LEU A 420 -151.31 -23.68 -197.20
C LEU A 420 -151.82 -22.60 -198.19
N ALA A 421 -151.05 -22.28 -199.24
CA ALA A 421 -151.33 -21.14 -200.12
C ALA A 421 -152.31 -21.42 -201.29
N GLN A 422 -152.77 -22.66 -201.48
CA GLN A 422 -153.59 -23.05 -202.65
C GLN A 422 -155.09 -23.24 -202.38
N GLN A 423 -155.59 -23.01 -201.17
CA GLN A 423 -156.99 -23.27 -200.87
C GLN A 423 -157.73 -22.07 -200.27
N LYS A 424 -158.77 -21.68 -201.02
CA LYS A 424 -160.08 -21.22 -200.56
C LYS A 424 -160.32 -19.72 -200.46
N ILE A 425 -160.64 -19.21 -201.65
CA ILE A 425 -161.89 -18.48 -201.89
C ILE A 425 -163.01 -19.53 -201.94
N ILE A 426 -163.94 -19.56 -200.98
CA ILE A 426 -165.37 -19.93 -201.09
C ILE A 426 -166.04 -19.72 -199.71
N SER A 427 -166.54 -18.48 -199.60
CA SER A 427 -167.68 -17.91 -198.86
C SER A 427 -168.34 -18.67 -197.68
N GLU A 428 -168.12 -18.07 -196.51
CA GLU A 428 -169.03 -17.84 -195.36
C GLU A 428 -169.35 -18.95 -194.34
N MET A 429 -169.40 -20.24 -194.68
CA MET A 429 -169.54 -21.27 -193.61
C MET A 429 -168.24 -21.49 -192.84
N GLU A 430 -167.07 -21.38 -193.49
CA GLU A 430 -165.77 -21.41 -192.82
C GLU A 430 -165.55 -20.17 -191.94
N SER A 431 -166.17 -19.02 -192.26
CA SER A 431 -166.05 -17.80 -191.47
C SER A 431 -166.64 -17.94 -190.07
N LYS A 432 -167.78 -18.62 -189.91
CA LYS A 432 -168.39 -18.83 -188.59
C LYS A 432 -167.63 -19.82 -187.71
N LEU A 433 -167.05 -20.86 -188.31
CA LEU A 433 -166.23 -21.82 -187.57
C LEU A 433 -164.89 -21.20 -187.14
N VAL A 434 -164.30 -20.36 -187.99
CA VAL A 434 -163.08 -19.60 -187.69
C VAL A 434 -163.33 -18.56 -186.59
N GLU A 435 -164.49 -17.89 -186.56
CA GLU A 435 -164.84 -16.97 -185.46
C GLU A 435 -164.91 -17.68 -184.08
N GLN A 436 -165.46 -18.89 -184.01
CA GLN A 436 -165.46 -19.68 -182.76
C GLN A 436 -164.04 -20.08 -182.34
N GLN A 437 -163.20 -20.51 -183.27
CA GLN A 437 -161.81 -20.89 -182.98
C GLN A 437 -160.96 -19.67 -182.56
N LEU A 438 -161.16 -18.52 -183.20
CA LEU A 438 -160.53 -17.26 -182.81
C LEU A 438 -160.93 -16.81 -181.40
N ALA A 439 -162.16 -17.06 -180.96
CA ALA A 439 -162.61 -16.74 -179.61
C ALA A 439 -161.93 -17.63 -178.55
N GLU A 440 -161.77 -18.93 -178.80
CA GLU A 440 -161.03 -19.84 -177.91
C GLU A 440 -159.54 -19.51 -177.86
N GLU A 441 -158.92 -19.20 -179.00
CA GLU A 441 -157.51 -18.82 -179.07
C GLU A 441 -157.22 -17.53 -178.29
N ASN A 442 -158.10 -16.52 -178.40
CA ASN A 442 -158.01 -15.29 -177.62
C ASN A 442 -158.14 -15.53 -176.10
N LYS A 443 -158.95 -16.51 -175.68
CA LYS A 443 -159.07 -16.89 -174.26
C LYS A 443 -157.78 -17.54 -173.75
N LEU A 444 -157.19 -18.45 -174.53
CA LEU A 444 -155.92 -19.11 -174.21
C LEU A 444 -154.74 -18.13 -174.18
N LEU A 445 -154.70 -17.14 -175.08
CA LEU A 445 -153.69 -16.07 -175.08
C LEU A 445 -153.72 -15.24 -173.78
N LYS A 446 -154.92 -14.85 -173.30
CA LYS A 446 -155.07 -14.15 -172.02
C LYS A 446 -154.60 -15.00 -170.83
N GLU A 447 -154.89 -16.30 -170.84
CA GLU A 447 -154.38 -17.22 -169.80
C GLU A 447 -152.85 -17.33 -169.84
N GLN A 448 -152.25 -17.35 -171.03
CA GLN A 448 -150.80 -17.37 -171.20
C GLN A 448 -150.15 -16.06 -170.70
N GLU A 449 -150.75 -14.90 -170.97
CA GLU A 449 -150.28 -13.60 -170.45
C GLU A 449 -150.35 -13.55 -168.92
N ASN A 450 -151.46 -13.99 -168.32
CA ASN A 450 -151.62 -14.07 -166.87
C ASN A 450 -150.55 -14.97 -166.22
N MET A 451 -150.24 -16.11 -166.83
CA MET A 451 -149.20 -17.01 -166.33
C MET A 451 -147.79 -16.40 -166.43
N LYS A 452 -147.49 -15.67 -167.52
CA LYS A 452 -146.22 -14.94 -167.63
C LYS A 452 -146.10 -13.86 -166.55
N GLU A 453 -147.17 -13.12 -166.29
CA GLU A 453 -147.21 -12.09 -165.25
C GLU A 453 -147.01 -12.71 -163.85
N LEU A 454 -147.61 -13.87 -163.57
CA LEU A 454 -147.39 -14.63 -162.34
C LEU A 454 -145.92 -15.06 -162.16
N VAL A 455 -145.28 -15.56 -163.22
CA VAL A 455 -143.85 -15.98 -163.18
C VAL A 455 -142.94 -14.78 -162.90
N VAL A 456 -143.19 -13.62 -163.52
CA VAL A 456 -142.43 -12.39 -163.27
C VAL A 456 -142.59 -11.93 -161.82
N ASN A 457 -143.81 -11.99 -161.27
CA ASN A 457 -144.07 -11.66 -159.87
C ASN A 457 -143.37 -12.60 -158.89
N LEU A 458 -143.34 -13.91 -159.17
CA LEU A 458 -142.62 -14.90 -158.36
C LEU A 458 -141.10 -14.67 -158.37
N LEU A 459 -140.52 -14.37 -159.53
CA LEU A 459 -139.09 -14.02 -159.63
C LEU A 459 -138.76 -12.76 -158.81
N ARG A 460 -139.59 -11.72 -158.89
CA ARG A 460 -139.41 -10.49 -158.11
C ARG A 460 -139.51 -10.74 -156.60
N MET A 461 -140.47 -11.54 -156.15
CA MET A 461 -140.59 -11.93 -154.73
C MET A 461 -139.40 -12.74 -154.24
N THR A 462 -138.86 -13.64 -155.09
CA THR A 462 -137.67 -14.43 -154.76
C THR A 462 -136.45 -13.53 -154.58
N GLN A 463 -136.27 -12.53 -155.46
CA GLN A 463 -135.19 -11.54 -155.32
C GLN A 463 -135.31 -10.75 -154.01
N ILE A 464 -136.51 -10.26 -153.67
CA ILE A 464 -136.75 -9.55 -152.40
C ILE A 464 -136.38 -10.42 -151.19
N LYS A 465 -136.69 -11.73 -151.22
CA LYS A 465 -136.33 -12.65 -150.13
C LYS A 465 -134.83 -12.92 -150.03
N ILE A 466 -134.11 -12.93 -151.14
CA ILE A 466 -132.65 -13.02 -151.14
C ILE A 466 -132.05 -11.76 -150.52
N ASP A 467 -132.50 -10.58 -150.93
CA ASP A 467 -132.02 -9.29 -150.41
C ASP A 467 -132.32 -9.13 -148.91
N GLU A 468 -133.53 -9.51 -148.44
CA GLU A 468 -133.91 -9.52 -147.02
C GLU A 468 -132.98 -10.45 -146.19
N LYS A 469 -132.67 -11.64 -146.73
CA LYS A 469 -131.78 -12.60 -146.07
C LYS A 469 -130.36 -12.05 -145.96
N GLU A 470 -129.85 -11.43 -147.02
CA GLU A 470 -128.51 -10.84 -147.02
C GLU A 470 -128.41 -9.65 -146.06
N GLN A 471 -129.43 -8.79 -146.03
CA GLN A 471 -129.50 -7.67 -145.09
C GLN A 471 -129.54 -8.17 -143.63
N LYS A 472 -130.40 -9.15 -143.31
CA LYS A 472 -130.46 -9.76 -141.96
C LYS A 472 -129.14 -10.42 -141.56
N SER A 473 -128.43 -11.05 -142.49
CA SER A 473 -127.11 -11.65 -142.22
C SER A 473 -126.06 -10.57 -141.89
N LYS A 474 -126.05 -9.44 -142.61
CA LYS A 474 -125.14 -8.31 -142.33
C LYS A 474 -125.45 -7.67 -140.97
N ASP A 475 -126.72 -7.50 -140.63
CA ASP A 475 -127.14 -6.94 -139.35
C ASP A 475 -126.82 -7.88 -138.18
N PHE A 476 -127.02 -9.19 -138.35
CA PHE A 476 -126.59 -10.20 -137.38
C PHE A 476 -125.09 -10.15 -137.13
N LEU A 477 -124.26 -10.10 -138.18
CA LEU A 477 -122.80 -10.05 -138.05
C LEU A 477 -122.34 -8.77 -137.34
N LYS A 478 -122.94 -7.61 -137.65
CA LYS A 478 -122.69 -6.35 -136.94
C LYS A 478 -123.08 -6.42 -135.47
N ALA A 479 -124.21 -7.04 -135.14
CA ALA A 479 -124.66 -7.23 -133.76
C ALA A 479 -123.71 -8.19 -132.99
N GLN A 480 -123.26 -9.27 -133.61
CA GLN A 480 -122.31 -10.23 -133.03
C GLN A 480 -120.94 -9.59 -132.77
N GLN A 481 -120.44 -8.75 -133.69
CA GLN A 481 -119.21 -7.98 -133.49
C GLN A 481 -119.35 -6.97 -132.33
N LYS A 482 -120.48 -6.25 -132.24
CA LYS A 482 -120.74 -5.34 -131.11
C LYS A 482 -120.78 -6.09 -129.77
N TYR A 483 -121.48 -7.22 -129.71
CA TYR A 483 -121.54 -8.03 -128.49
C TYR A 483 -120.16 -8.52 -128.05
N THR A 484 -119.34 -9.05 -128.97
CA THR A 484 -117.99 -9.53 -128.65
C THR A 484 -117.06 -8.41 -128.19
N ASN A 485 -117.18 -7.19 -128.74
CA ASN A 485 -116.44 -6.02 -128.28
C ASN A 485 -116.87 -5.59 -126.86
N ILE A 486 -118.18 -5.53 -126.58
CA ILE A 486 -118.71 -5.19 -125.24
C ILE A 486 -118.23 -6.22 -124.20
N VAL A 487 -118.24 -7.51 -124.53
CA VAL A 487 -117.73 -8.56 -123.62
C VAL A 487 -116.23 -8.39 -123.33
N LYS A 488 -115.43 -8.00 -124.33
CA LYS A 488 -114.00 -7.70 -124.13
C LYS A 488 -113.80 -6.47 -123.24
N GLU A 489 -114.58 -5.40 -123.46
CA GLU A 489 -114.55 -4.20 -122.62
C GLU A 489 -114.96 -4.49 -121.17
N MET A 490 -116.01 -5.29 -120.94
CA MET A 490 -116.41 -5.72 -119.59
C MET A 490 -115.28 -6.47 -118.88
N LYS A 491 -114.62 -7.41 -119.57
CA LYS A 491 -113.46 -8.14 -119.01
C LYS A 491 -112.28 -7.21 -118.69
N ALA A 492 -112.03 -6.20 -119.53
CA ALA A 492 -111.00 -5.20 -119.29
C ALA A 492 -111.32 -4.34 -118.05
N LYS A 493 -112.57 -3.87 -117.92
CA LYS A 493 -113.04 -3.10 -116.76
C LYS A 493 -113.02 -3.91 -115.46
N ASP A 494 -113.36 -5.19 -115.49
CA ASP A 494 -113.23 -6.08 -114.33
C ASP A 494 -111.78 -6.27 -113.88
N LEU A 495 -110.83 -6.24 -114.81
CA LEU A 495 -109.40 -6.29 -114.49
C LEU A 495 -108.95 -4.98 -113.83
N GLU A 496 -109.35 -3.83 -114.36
CA GLU A 496 -109.10 -2.50 -113.78
C GLU A 496 -109.66 -2.41 -112.35
N ILE A 497 -110.90 -2.82 -112.13
CA ILE A 497 -111.54 -2.81 -110.79
C ILE A 497 -110.75 -3.68 -109.79
N ARG A 498 -110.28 -4.87 -110.20
CA ARG A 498 -109.44 -5.72 -109.34
C ARG A 498 -108.11 -5.07 -108.99
N ILE A 499 -107.48 -4.39 -109.95
CA ILE A 499 -106.23 -3.65 -109.72
C ILE A 499 -106.46 -2.50 -108.73
N HIS A 500 -107.55 -1.72 -108.89
CA HIS A 500 -107.88 -0.63 -107.98
C HIS A 500 -108.22 -1.12 -106.56
N LYS A 501 -108.93 -2.25 -106.41
CA LYS A 501 -109.16 -2.88 -105.10
C LYS A 501 -107.85 -3.31 -104.43
N LYS A 502 -106.90 -3.90 -105.17
CA LYS A 502 -105.57 -4.24 -104.65
C LYS A 502 -104.79 -2.99 -104.23
N LYS A 503 -104.78 -1.92 -105.03
CA LYS A 503 -104.13 -0.64 -104.69
C LYS A 503 -104.74 -0.01 -103.42
N LYS A 504 -106.07 -0.03 -103.26
CA LYS A 504 -106.74 0.44 -102.03
C LYS A 504 -106.26 -0.34 -100.81
N CYS A 505 -106.24 -1.68 -100.87
CA CYS A 505 -105.78 -2.51 -99.75
C CYS A 505 -104.32 -2.23 -99.37
N GLU A 506 -103.44 -2.06 -100.37
CA GLU A 506 -102.03 -1.73 -100.16
C GLU A 506 -101.85 -0.35 -99.52
N ILE A 507 -102.62 0.66 -99.93
CA ILE A 507 -102.59 2.00 -99.32
C ILE A 507 -103.03 1.95 -97.85
N TYR A 508 -104.10 1.20 -97.53
CA TYR A 508 -104.54 1.01 -96.14
C TYR A 508 -103.50 0.27 -95.29
N ARG A 509 -102.80 -0.72 -95.85
CA ARG A 509 -101.69 -1.41 -95.19
C ARG A 509 -100.55 -0.43 -94.87
N ARG A 510 -100.12 0.37 -95.84
CA ARG A 510 -99.07 1.38 -95.66
C ARG A 510 -99.45 2.44 -94.62
N LEU A 511 -100.67 2.96 -94.64
CA LEU A 511 -101.16 3.91 -93.62
C LEU A 511 -101.10 3.32 -92.22
N ARG A 512 -101.49 2.05 -92.04
CA ARG A 512 -101.41 1.35 -90.75
C ARG A 512 -99.96 1.15 -90.30
N GLU A 513 -99.04 0.88 -91.23
CA GLU A 513 -97.61 0.77 -90.95
C GLU A 513 -97.00 2.12 -90.55
N PHE A 514 -97.34 3.20 -91.25
CA PHE A 514 -96.91 4.57 -90.90
C PHE A 514 -97.42 5.01 -89.53
N ALA A 515 -98.68 4.70 -89.19
CA ALA A 515 -99.23 5.02 -87.86
C ALA A 515 -98.45 4.30 -86.74
N LYS A 516 -98.16 3.00 -86.92
CA LYS A 516 -97.32 2.25 -85.96
C LYS A 516 -95.93 2.85 -85.84
N LEU A 517 -95.30 3.20 -86.96
CA LEU A 517 -93.95 3.79 -86.96
C LEU A 517 -93.92 5.13 -86.20
N TYR A 518 -94.94 5.97 -86.39
CA TYR A 518 -95.07 7.26 -85.70
C TYR A 518 -95.20 7.07 -84.18
N ASP A 519 -96.01 6.11 -83.73
CA ASP A 519 -96.15 5.80 -82.29
C ASP A 519 -94.83 5.29 -81.69
N THR A 520 -94.07 4.46 -82.42
CA THR A 520 -92.75 4.00 -81.98
C THR A 520 -91.78 5.16 -81.82
N ILE A 521 -91.66 6.03 -82.83
CA ILE A 521 -90.77 7.20 -82.79
C ILE A 521 -91.16 8.16 -81.67
N ARG A 522 -92.46 8.40 -81.46
CA ARG A 522 -92.96 9.24 -80.37
C ARG A 522 -92.59 8.66 -78.99
N ASN A 523 -92.72 7.35 -78.82
CA ASN A 523 -92.35 6.67 -77.59
C ASN A 523 -90.83 6.70 -77.36
N GLU A 524 -90.01 6.57 -78.40
CA GLU A 524 -88.56 6.71 -78.30
C GLU A 524 -88.13 8.13 -77.92
N ARG A 525 -88.69 9.16 -78.56
CA ARG A 525 -88.45 10.56 -78.18
C ARG A 525 -88.73 10.80 -76.70
N ASN A 526 -89.87 10.32 -76.19
CA ASN A 526 -90.23 10.47 -74.78
C ASN A 526 -89.25 9.72 -73.85
N LYS A 527 -88.77 8.53 -74.25
CA LYS A 527 -87.72 7.81 -73.51
C LYS A 527 -86.42 8.62 -73.45
N PHE A 528 -85.99 9.22 -74.56
CA PHE A 528 -84.77 10.02 -74.61
C PHE A 528 -84.87 11.30 -73.77
N VAL A 529 -86.02 11.98 -73.78
CA VAL A 529 -86.24 13.15 -72.91
C VAL A 529 -86.17 12.78 -71.43
N ASN A 530 -86.79 11.67 -71.04
CA ASN A 530 -86.73 11.18 -69.66
C ASN A 530 -85.31 10.77 -69.24
N LEU A 531 -84.57 10.12 -70.13
CA LEU A 531 -83.16 9.78 -69.90
C LEU A 531 -82.30 11.04 -69.75
N LEU A 532 -82.52 12.06 -70.58
CA LEU A 532 -81.82 13.35 -70.49
C LEU A 532 -82.09 14.05 -69.16
N HIS A 533 -83.35 14.06 -68.71
CA HIS A 533 -83.72 14.65 -67.43
C HIS A 533 -83.07 13.91 -66.25
N LYS A 534 -83.12 12.57 -66.26
CA LYS A 534 -82.43 11.73 -65.26
C LYS A 534 -80.92 11.97 -65.27
N ALA A 535 -80.30 12.09 -66.45
CA ALA A 535 -78.89 12.38 -66.57
C ALA A 535 -78.53 13.76 -66.00
N HIS A 536 -79.32 14.80 -66.28
CA HIS A 536 -79.14 16.13 -65.71
C HIS A 536 -79.28 16.13 -64.18
N GLN A 537 -80.28 15.44 -63.64
CA GLN A 537 -80.42 15.26 -62.19
C GLN A 537 -79.19 14.59 -61.59
N LYS A 538 -78.70 13.51 -62.21
CA LYS A 538 -77.49 12.80 -61.75
C LYS A 538 -76.23 13.66 -61.80
N VAL A 539 -76.06 14.45 -62.84
CA VAL A 539 -74.93 15.40 -62.93
C VAL A 539 -74.98 16.43 -61.81
N ASN A 540 -76.16 16.96 -61.49
CA ASN A 540 -76.32 17.92 -60.39
C ASN A 540 -76.08 17.28 -59.02
N GLU A 541 -76.58 16.07 -58.78
CA GLU A 541 -76.27 15.31 -57.55
C GLU A 541 -74.75 15.08 -57.38
N ILE A 542 -74.03 14.77 -58.47
CA ILE A 542 -72.58 14.57 -58.44
C ILE A 542 -71.86 15.89 -58.15
N LYS A 543 -72.29 17.00 -58.76
CA LYS A 543 -71.71 18.33 -58.48
C LYS A 543 -71.87 18.74 -57.02
N GLU A 544 -73.04 18.51 -56.43
CA GLU A 544 -73.26 18.81 -55.00
C GLU A 544 -72.46 17.87 -54.10
N ARG A 545 -72.38 16.57 -54.43
CA ARG A 545 -71.46 15.64 -53.74
C ARG A 545 -70.01 16.09 -53.82
N HIS A 546 -69.56 16.57 -54.98
CA HIS A 546 -68.20 17.07 -55.14
C HIS A 546 -67.91 18.31 -54.27
N LYS A 547 -68.85 19.26 -54.19
CA LYS A 547 -68.73 20.42 -53.29
C LYS A 547 -68.66 19.99 -51.82
N MET A 548 -69.51 19.03 -51.39
CA MET A 548 -69.45 18.49 -50.03
C MET A 548 -68.10 17.83 -49.75
N SER A 549 -67.58 17.02 -50.68
CA SER A 549 -66.26 16.39 -50.54
C SER A 549 -65.12 17.42 -50.50
N LEU A 550 -65.20 18.53 -51.23
CA LEU A 550 -64.22 19.62 -51.14
C LEU A 550 -64.23 20.28 -49.76
N ASN A 551 -65.41 20.54 -49.19
CA ASN A 551 -65.52 21.07 -47.82
C ASN A 551 -64.99 20.06 -46.78
N GLU A 552 -65.30 18.78 -46.92
CA GLU A 552 -64.74 17.72 -46.05
C GLU A 552 -63.21 17.67 -46.14
N LEU A 553 -62.66 17.76 -47.35
CA LEU A 553 -61.21 17.82 -47.56
C LEU A 553 -60.59 19.03 -46.86
N GLU A 554 -61.24 20.19 -46.89
CA GLU A 554 -60.76 21.40 -46.22
C GLU A 554 -60.82 21.28 -44.69
N ILE A 555 -61.90 20.70 -44.15
CA ILE A 555 -62.02 20.38 -42.72
C ILE A 555 -60.92 19.41 -42.29
N LEU A 556 -60.68 18.35 -43.06
CA LEU A 556 -59.63 17.38 -42.80
C LEU A 556 -58.24 18.01 -42.88
N ARG A 557 -57.99 18.90 -43.84
CA ARG A 557 -56.73 19.64 -43.97
C ARG A 557 -56.47 20.52 -42.75
N ASN A 558 -57.48 21.26 -42.30
CA ASN A 558 -57.37 22.11 -41.10
C ASN A 558 -57.17 21.27 -39.83
N SER A 559 -57.85 20.13 -39.73
CA SER A 559 -57.65 19.16 -38.64
C SER A 559 -56.21 18.61 -38.65
N ALA A 560 -55.69 18.23 -39.82
CA ALA A 560 -54.31 17.75 -39.97
C ALA A 560 -53.29 18.81 -39.57
N VAL A 561 -53.44 20.06 -40.03
CA VAL A 561 -52.57 21.19 -39.62
C VAL A 561 -52.66 21.47 -38.12
N SER A 562 -53.85 21.37 -37.52
CA SER A 562 -54.00 21.50 -36.07
C SER A 562 -53.29 20.37 -35.32
N GLN A 563 -53.38 19.13 -35.81
CA GLN A 563 -52.68 17.98 -35.24
C GLN A 563 -51.17 18.12 -35.39
N GLU A 564 -50.66 18.59 -36.53
CA GLU A 564 -49.25 18.90 -36.78
C GLU A 564 -48.72 19.90 -35.75
N ARG A 565 -49.44 21.00 -35.51
CA ARG A 565 -49.06 21.99 -34.48
C ARG A 565 -49.06 21.39 -33.07
N LYS A 566 -50.03 20.53 -32.74
CA LYS A 566 -50.06 19.82 -31.44
C LYS A 566 -48.87 18.87 -31.31
N LEU A 567 -48.51 18.15 -32.38
CA LEU A 567 -47.36 17.27 -32.42
C LEU A 567 -46.05 18.05 -32.26
N GLN A 568 -45.86 19.14 -33.00
CA GLN A 568 -44.68 20.01 -32.89
C GLN A 568 -44.54 20.59 -31.48
N ASN A 569 -45.63 21.05 -30.87
CA ASN A 569 -45.64 21.50 -29.47
C ASN A 569 -45.29 20.36 -28.50
N SER A 570 -45.77 19.15 -28.75
CA SER A 570 -45.41 17.96 -27.97
C SER A 570 -43.93 17.64 -28.10
N MET A 571 -43.38 17.69 -29.32
CA MET A 571 -41.96 17.45 -29.59
C MET A 571 -41.06 18.49 -28.90
N LEU A 572 -41.42 19.77 -28.95
CA LEU A 572 -40.69 20.83 -28.24
C LEU A 572 -40.73 20.64 -26.72
N LYS A 573 -41.89 20.28 -26.16
CA LYS A 573 -42.00 19.92 -24.73
C LYS A 573 -41.13 18.71 -24.40
N HIS A 574 -41.10 17.70 -25.25
CA HIS A 574 -40.27 16.51 -25.05
C HIS A 574 -38.78 16.85 -25.08
N ALA A 575 -38.34 17.66 -26.05
CA ALA A 575 -36.96 18.12 -26.15
C ALA A 575 -36.55 18.93 -24.91
N ASN A 576 -37.40 19.84 -24.44
CA ASN A 576 -37.14 20.59 -23.21
C ASN A 576 -37.10 19.68 -21.95
N ASN A 577 -37.96 18.67 -21.87
CA ASN A 577 -37.92 17.70 -20.78
C ASN A 577 -36.63 16.86 -20.81
N VAL A 578 -36.11 16.54 -22.00
CA VAL A 578 -34.83 15.83 -22.16
C VAL A 578 -33.68 16.70 -21.67
N THR A 579 -33.61 17.97 -22.04
CA THR A 579 -32.54 18.88 -21.58
C THR A 579 -32.61 19.11 -20.06
N ILE A 580 -33.80 19.27 -19.49
CA ILE A 580 -33.99 19.35 -18.03
C ILE A 580 -33.50 18.06 -17.35
N ARG A 581 -33.86 16.89 -17.87
CA ARG A 581 -33.42 15.60 -17.33
C ARG A 581 -31.91 15.44 -17.39
N GLU A 582 -31.27 15.85 -18.49
CA GLU A 582 -29.81 15.83 -18.65
C GLU A 582 -29.11 16.77 -17.66
N SER A 583 -29.66 17.98 -17.45
CA SER A 583 -29.20 18.90 -16.41
C SER A 583 -29.27 18.25 -15.03
N MET A 584 -30.43 17.67 -14.67
CA MET A 584 -30.61 16.98 -13.39
C MET A 584 -29.68 15.79 -13.24
N GLN A 585 -29.46 14.99 -14.29
CA GLN A 585 -28.50 13.88 -14.27
C GLN A 585 -27.07 14.37 -14.06
N ASN A 586 -26.68 15.48 -14.67
CA ASN A 586 -25.37 16.09 -14.46
C ASN A 586 -25.22 16.61 -13.02
N ASP A 587 -26.26 17.19 -12.43
CA ASP A 587 -26.23 17.63 -11.04
C ASP A 587 -26.19 16.43 -10.07
N VAL A 588 -26.92 15.35 -10.36
CA VAL A 588 -26.80 14.08 -9.62
C VAL A 588 -25.38 13.53 -9.71
N ARG A 589 -24.76 13.52 -10.90
CA ARG A 589 -23.36 13.08 -11.06
C ARG A 589 -22.38 13.94 -10.25
N LYS A 590 -22.56 15.26 -10.24
CA LYS A 590 -21.74 16.17 -9.40
C LYS A 590 -21.92 15.87 -7.90
N ILE A 591 -23.14 15.61 -7.46
CA ILE A 591 -23.43 15.23 -6.06
C ILE A 591 -22.78 13.88 -5.73
N VAL A 592 -22.87 12.89 -6.61
CA VAL A 592 -22.22 11.58 -6.45
C VAL A 592 -20.70 11.73 -6.37
N SER A 593 -20.09 12.57 -7.23
CA SER A 593 -18.64 12.87 -7.16
C SER A 593 -18.26 13.48 -5.82
N LYS A 594 -19.00 14.48 -5.34
CA LYS A 594 -18.78 15.08 -4.00
C LYS A 594 -18.95 14.06 -2.87
N LEU A 595 -19.94 13.17 -2.97
CA LEU A 595 -20.15 12.10 -2.00
C LEU A 595 -18.98 11.12 -1.96
N GLN A 596 -18.42 10.80 -3.12
CA GLN A 596 -17.24 9.95 -3.24
C GLN A 596 -15.99 10.62 -2.64
N GLU A 597 -15.74 11.89 -2.96
CA GLU A 597 -14.65 12.67 -2.33
C GLU A 597 -14.80 12.74 -0.80
N MET A 598 -16.02 12.90 -0.29
CA MET A 598 -16.28 12.93 1.15
C MET A 598 -16.07 11.55 1.81
N LYS A 599 -16.38 10.45 1.10
CA LYS A 599 -16.07 9.08 1.55
C LYS A 599 -14.56 8.84 1.61
N GLU A 600 -13.83 9.24 0.57
CA GLU A 600 -12.36 9.13 0.53
C GLU A 600 -11.70 9.96 1.63
N LYS A 601 -12.19 11.18 1.88
CA LYS A 601 -11.75 11.99 3.03
C LYS A 601 -12.05 11.31 4.37
N LYS A 602 -13.22 10.68 4.52
CA LYS A 602 -13.57 9.92 5.74
C LYS A 602 -12.66 8.69 5.92
N GLU A 603 -12.38 7.94 4.86
CA GLU A 603 -11.44 6.80 4.92
C GLU A 603 -10.01 7.26 5.23
N ALA A 604 -9.55 8.36 4.64
CA ALA A 604 -8.26 8.95 4.97
C ALA A 604 -8.18 9.38 6.44
N GLN A 605 -9.27 9.95 6.99
CA GLN A 605 -9.36 10.30 8.41
C GLN A 605 -9.38 9.05 9.31
N LEU A 606 -10.13 8.01 8.97
CA LEU A 606 -10.14 6.73 9.71
C LEU A 606 -8.74 6.10 9.74
N ASN A 607 -8.07 6.03 8.59
CA ASN A 607 -6.69 5.53 8.52
C ASN A 607 -5.71 6.37 9.37
N ASN A 608 -5.90 7.69 9.43
CA ASN A 608 -5.11 8.55 10.30
C ASN A 608 -5.43 8.32 11.79
N ILE A 609 -6.69 8.08 12.15
CA ILE A 609 -7.09 7.71 13.51
C ILE A 609 -6.43 6.40 13.91
N ASP A 610 -6.45 5.37 13.05
CA ASP A 610 -5.81 4.08 13.32
C ASP A 610 -4.30 4.21 13.50
N ARG A 611 -3.63 5.04 12.67
CA ARG A 611 -2.19 5.34 12.83
C ARG A 611 -1.88 6.04 14.15
N LEU A 612 -2.68 7.03 14.53
CA LEU A 612 -2.54 7.73 15.80
C LEU A 612 -2.81 6.81 16.99
N ALA A 613 -3.83 5.97 16.91
CA ALA A 613 -4.12 4.96 17.93
C ALA A 613 -2.94 4.00 18.11
N ASN A 614 -2.36 3.49 17.03
CA ASN A 614 -1.16 2.63 17.10
C ASN A 614 0.05 3.35 17.73
N THR A 615 0.20 4.64 17.44
CA THR A 615 1.28 5.46 18.02
C THR A 615 1.06 5.65 19.53
N ILE A 616 -0.18 5.88 19.95
CA ILE A 616 -0.55 5.97 21.38
C ILE A 616 -0.25 4.64 22.08
N THR A 617 -0.67 3.50 21.53
CA THR A 617 -0.39 2.18 22.10
C THR A 617 1.10 1.92 22.25
N MET A 618 1.91 2.28 21.23
CA MET A 618 3.37 2.15 21.29
C MET A 618 3.98 3.01 22.41
N ILE A 619 3.54 4.27 22.54
CA ILE A 619 3.99 5.17 23.61
C ILE A 619 3.57 4.62 24.99
N GLU A 620 2.36 4.08 25.13
CA GLU A 620 1.90 3.45 26.37
C GLU A 620 2.76 2.24 26.76
N GLU A 621 3.13 1.39 25.79
CA GLU A 621 4.06 0.28 26.01
C GLU A 621 5.45 0.78 26.44
N GLU A 622 5.99 1.82 25.79
CA GLU A 622 7.25 2.46 26.18
C GLU A 622 7.19 3.07 27.59
N MET A 623 6.08 3.72 27.96
CA MET A 623 5.86 4.24 29.31
C MET A 623 5.85 3.12 30.36
N VAL A 624 5.24 1.96 30.05
CA VAL A 624 5.25 0.79 30.94
C VAL A 624 6.67 0.22 31.06
N GLN A 625 7.43 0.14 29.97
CA GLN A 625 8.82 -0.29 30.02
C GLN A 625 9.70 0.68 30.83
N LEU A 626 9.49 1.98 30.68
CA LEU A 626 10.21 3.00 31.44
C LEU A 626 9.93 2.90 32.94
N ARG A 627 8.66 2.71 33.35
CA ARG A 627 8.31 2.44 34.76
C ARG A 627 8.99 1.19 35.30
N LYS A 628 9.02 0.09 34.54
CA LYS A 628 9.74 -1.13 34.94
C LYS A 628 11.25 -0.91 35.07
N ARG A 629 11.86 -0.12 34.18
CA ARG A 629 13.29 0.23 34.28
C ARG A 629 13.57 1.11 35.50
N TYR A 630 12.71 2.08 35.78
CA TYR A 630 12.79 2.93 36.97
C TYR A 630 12.67 2.11 38.26
N GLU A 631 11.70 1.19 38.33
CA GLU A 631 11.51 0.30 39.47
C GLU A 631 12.76 -0.58 39.72
N LYS A 632 13.35 -1.15 38.67
CA LYS A 632 14.62 -1.89 38.77
C LYS A 632 15.77 -1.02 39.25
N ALA A 633 15.88 0.22 38.77
CA ALA A 633 16.91 1.14 39.22
C ALA A 633 16.75 1.52 40.71
N VAL A 634 15.50 1.70 41.18
CA VAL A 634 15.20 1.92 42.60
C VAL A 634 15.52 0.68 43.44
N GLN A 635 15.20 -0.53 42.95
CA GLN A 635 15.58 -1.78 43.61
C GLN A 635 17.10 -1.90 43.75
N HIS A 636 17.87 -1.68 42.67
CA HIS A 636 19.33 -1.70 42.74
C HIS A 636 19.91 -0.63 43.67
N ARG A 637 19.34 0.59 43.69
CA ARG A 637 19.73 1.62 44.66
C ARG A 637 19.48 1.15 46.10
N ASN A 638 18.34 0.52 46.35
CA ASN A 638 18.01 0.02 47.69
C ASN A 638 18.93 -1.15 48.09
N GLU A 639 19.21 -2.09 47.18
CA GLU A 639 20.17 -3.19 47.40
C GLU A 639 21.56 -2.64 47.72
N SER A 640 22.04 -1.66 46.96
CA SER A 640 23.32 -0.99 47.23
C SER A 640 23.29 -0.22 48.56
N GLY A 641 22.16 0.39 48.92
CA GLY A 641 21.96 1.04 50.21
C GLY A 641 22.04 0.06 51.38
N VAL A 642 21.42 -1.11 51.25
CA VAL A 642 21.52 -2.19 52.25
C VAL A 642 22.96 -2.70 52.37
N GLN A 643 23.64 -2.95 51.25
CA GLN A 643 25.05 -3.38 51.26
C GLN A 643 25.97 -2.33 51.89
N LEU A 644 25.71 -1.04 51.68
CA LEU A 644 26.48 0.03 52.32
C LEU A 644 26.32 -0.01 53.83
N ILE A 645 25.08 -0.17 54.33
CA ILE A 645 24.80 -0.30 55.76
C ILE A 645 25.49 -1.54 56.33
N GLU A 646 25.40 -2.70 55.67
CA GLU A 646 26.10 -3.91 56.09
C GLU A 646 27.63 -3.70 56.17
N ARG A 647 28.22 -3.00 55.19
CA ARG A 647 29.66 -2.68 55.20
C ARG A 647 30.01 -1.69 56.33
N GLU A 648 29.17 -0.71 56.61
CA GLU A 648 29.35 0.23 57.73
C GLU A 648 29.26 -0.51 59.08
N GLU A 649 28.32 -1.43 59.24
CA GLU A 649 28.22 -2.30 60.42
C GLU A 649 29.45 -3.20 60.58
N GLU A 650 29.94 -3.82 59.48
CA GLU A 650 31.19 -4.58 59.49
C GLU A 650 32.38 -3.73 59.95
N ILE A 651 32.49 -2.48 59.46
CA ILE A 651 33.52 -1.52 59.87
C ILE A 651 33.39 -1.19 61.37
N CYS A 652 32.18 -0.93 61.87
CA CYS A 652 31.94 -0.70 63.29
C CYS A 652 32.39 -1.91 64.15
N ILE A 653 32.05 -3.13 63.75
CA ILE A 653 32.50 -4.36 64.42
C ILE A 653 34.03 -4.47 64.38
N PHE A 654 34.68 -4.11 63.27
CA PHE A 654 36.14 -4.11 63.19
C PHE A 654 36.77 -3.08 64.13
N TYR A 655 36.22 -1.86 64.22
CA TYR A 655 36.67 -0.85 65.17
C TYR A 655 36.54 -1.32 66.62
N GLU A 656 35.42 -1.96 66.98
CA GLU A 656 35.25 -2.55 68.31
C GLU A 656 36.26 -3.66 68.58
N LYS A 657 36.50 -4.57 67.61
CA LYS A 657 37.52 -5.62 67.72
C LYS A 657 38.93 -5.05 67.91
N ILE A 658 39.30 -4.03 67.13
CA ILE A 658 40.59 -3.35 67.27
C ILE A 658 40.70 -2.72 68.66
N ASN A 659 39.67 -2.03 69.14
CA ASN A 659 39.67 -1.43 70.48
C ASN A 659 39.83 -2.48 71.59
N ILE A 660 39.18 -3.65 71.46
CA ILE A 660 39.35 -4.77 72.41
C ILE A 660 40.79 -5.31 72.34
N GLN A 661 41.34 -5.49 71.15
CA GLN A 661 42.70 -5.99 70.95
C GLN A 661 43.75 -4.99 71.46
N GLU A 662 43.57 -3.69 71.26
CA GLU A 662 44.45 -2.65 71.80
C GLU A 662 44.44 -2.63 73.32
N LYS A 663 43.25 -2.76 73.95
CA LYS A 663 43.14 -2.91 75.41
C LYS A 663 43.84 -4.18 75.91
N MET A 664 43.67 -5.30 75.21
CA MET A 664 44.33 -6.57 75.55
C MET A 664 45.85 -6.47 75.38
N LYS A 665 46.32 -5.82 74.31
CA LYS A 665 47.74 -5.55 74.07
C LYS A 665 48.33 -4.67 75.16
N LEU A 666 47.66 -3.56 75.50
CA LEU A 666 48.10 -2.67 76.57
C LEU A 666 48.20 -3.41 77.91
N ASN A 667 47.19 -4.21 78.26
CA ASN A 667 47.25 -5.06 79.45
C ASN A 667 48.42 -6.05 79.40
N GLY A 668 48.64 -6.70 78.25
CA GLY A 668 49.78 -7.60 78.06
C GLY A 668 51.13 -6.89 78.16
N GLU A 669 51.26 -5.68 77.61
CA GLU A 669 52.45 -4.84 77.73
C GLU A 669 52.74 -4.45 79.18
N ILE A 670 51.69 -4.10 79.95
CA ILE A 670 51.81 -3.82 81.39
C ILE A 670 52.26 -5.07 82.15
N GLU A 671 51.69 -6.24 81.89
CA GLU A 671 52.08 -7.49 82.53
C GLU A 671 53.53 -7.89 82.20
N ILE A 672 53.95 -7.73 80.94
CA ILE A 672 55.33 -7.95 80.52
C ILE A 672 56.27 -6.97 81.25
N HIS A 673 55.92 -5.69 81.32
CA HIS A 673 56.74 -4.68 82.02
C HIS A 673 56.91 -5.03 83.50
N LEU A 674 55.84 -5.45 84.19
CA LEU A 674 55.89 -5.91 85.57
C LEU A 674 56.80 -7.14 85.74
N LEU A 675 56.77 -8.07 84.79
CA LEU A 675 57.65 -9.24 84.79
C LEU A 675 59.11 -8.85 84.50
N GLU A 676 59.36 -7.93 83.58
CA GLU A 676 60.68 -7.41 83.26
C GLU A 676 61.29 -6.68 84.47
N GLU A 677 60.53 -5.84 85.16
CA GLU A 677 60.93 -5.20 86.41
C GLU A 677 61.26 -6.25 87.48
N LYS A 678 60.43 -7.29 87.62
CA LYS A 678 60.69 -8.39 88.54
C LYS A 678 61.97 -9.14 88.18
N ILE A 679 62.24 -9.38 86.90
CA ILE A 679 63.48 -10.00 86.42
C ILE A 679 64.67 -9.08 86.69
N GLN A 680 64.58 -7.79 86.42
CA GLN A 680 65.63 -6.81 86.72
C GLN A 680 65.95 -6.77 88.22
N PHE A 681 64.91 -6.74 89.06
CA PHE A 681 65.04 -6.80 90.51
C PHE A 681 65.72 -8.09 90.97
N LEU A 682 65.34 -9.24 90.41
CA LEU A 682 65.99 -10.52 90.70
C LEU A 682 67.45 -10.55 90.24
N LYS A 683 67.76 -10.01 89.05
CA LYS A 683 69.14 -9.85 88.56
C LYS A 683 69.97 -8.97 89.49
N MET A 684 69.40 -7.87 89.97
CA MET A 684 70.04 -6.99 90.95
C MET A 684 70.31 -7.72 92.28
N LYS A 685 69.34 -8.50 92.78
CA LYS A 685 69.53 -9.36 93.97
C LYS A 685 70.64 -10.39 93.76
N ILE A 686 70.71 -11.02 92.59
CA ILE A 686 71.78 -11.98 92.25
C ILE A 686 73.13 -11.26 92.22
N ALA A 687 73.22 -10.10 91.58
CA ALA A 687 74.46 -9.31 91.49
C ALA A 687 74.95 -8.87 92.89
N GLU A 688 74.04 -8.40 93.76
CA GLU A 688 74.38 -8.04 95.14
C GLU A 688 74.85 -9.27 95.94
N LYS A 689 74.21 -10.43 95.76
CA LYS A 689 74.67 -11.68 96.37
C LYS A 689 76.04 -12.12 95.85
N GLN A 690 76.30 -11.99 94.55
CA GLN A 690 77.62 -12.25 93.95
C GLN A 690 78.69 -11.28 94.48
N ARG A 691 78.37 -10.00 94.64
CA ARG A 691 79.25 -9.01 95.27
C ARG A 691 79.57 -9.39 96.72
N GLN A 692 78.57 -9.77 97.51
CA GLN A 692 78.76 -10.24 98.89
C GLN A 692 79.69 -11.47 98.95
N ILE A 693 79.52 -12.43 98.03
CA ILE A 693 80.41 -13.60 97.91
C ILE A 693 81.83 -13.15 97.56
N CYS A 694 82.00 -12.27 96.58
CA CYS A 694 83.32 -11.79 96.16
C CYS A 694 84.06 -11.04 97.28
N VAL A 695 83.37 -10.16 98.01
CA VAL A 695 83.94 -9.45 99.18
C VAL A 695 84.36 -10.45 100.26
N THR A 696 83.51 -11.44 100.55
CA THR A 696 83.83 -12.49 101.53
C THR A 696 85.04 -13.33 101.10
N GLN A 697 85.14 -13.67 99.81
CA GLN A 697 86.29 -14.37 99.24
C GLN A 697 87.58 -13.55 99.34
N LYS A 698 87.53 -12.23 99.13
CA LYS A 698 88.69 -11.33 99.29
C LYS A 698 89.11 -11.13 100.75
N LEU A 699 88.18 -11.21 101.70
CA LEU A 699 88.47 -11.14 103.14
C LEU A 699 89.05 -12.46 103.68
N LEU A 700 88.84 -13.58 102.99
CA LEU A 700 89.26 -14.91 103.43
C LEU A 700 90.78 -15.04 103.67
N PRO A 701 91.69 -14.56 102.79
CA PRO A 701 93.14 -14.61 103.03
C PRO A 701 93.56 -13.74 104.21
N ALA A 702 92.99 -12.54 104.34
CA ALA A 702 93.27 -11.65 105.47
C ALA A 702 92.81 -12.27 106.79
N LYS A 703 91.66 -12.95 106.79
CA LYS A 703 91.18 -13.72 107.96
C LYS A 703 92.11 -14.89 108.27
N ARG A 704 92.60 -15.62 107.25
CA ARG A 704 93.58 -16.70 107.43
C ARG A 704 94.93 -16.20 107.95
N SER A 705 95.41 -15.05 107.48
CA SER A 705 96.65 -14.45 107.99
C SER A 705 96.46 -13.96 109.42
N LEU A 706 95.35 -13.29 109.73
CA LEU A 706 95.02 -12.87 111.09
C LEU A 706 94.84 -14.07 112.03
N ASP A 707 94.23 -15.17 111.59
CA ASP A 707 94.14 -16.40 112.38
C ASP A 707 95.53 -17.03 112.63
N ALA A 708 96.41 -17.01 111.63
CA ALA A 708 97.79 -17.50 111.76
C ALA A 708 98.61 -16.61 112.70
N ASP A 709 98.49 -15.29 112.55
CA ASP A 709 99.09 -14.31 113.43
C ASP A 709 98.54 -14.44 114.85
N LEU A 710 97.22 -14.65 115.01
CA LEU A 710 96.60 -14.96 116.30
C LEU A 710 97.19 -16.23 116.90
N ALA A 711 97.34 -17.31 116.12
CA ALA A 711 97.95 -18.54 116.61
C ALA A 711 99.41 -18.31 117.04
N VAL A 712 100.19 -17.56 116.26
CA VAL A 712 101.57 -17.18 116.61
C VAL A 712 101.59 -16.30 117.86
N LEU A 713 100.76 -15.28 117.94
CA LEU A 713 100.62 -14.42 119.11
C LEU A 713 100.15 -15.23 120.32
N GLN A 714 99.29 -16.23 120.16
CA GLN A 714 98.79 -17.05 121.25
C GLN A 714 99.88 -18.02 121.75
N ILE A 715 100.72 -18.54 120.86
CA ILE A 715 101.95 -19.26 121.21
C ILE A 715 102.93 -18.33 121.92
N GLN A 716 103.24 -17.17 121.35
CA GLN A 716 104.12 -16.18 121.96
C GLN A 716 103.56 -15.70 123.30
N PHE A 717 102.26 -15.51 123.42
CA PHE A 717 101.60 -15.12 124.64
C PHE A 717 101.70 -16.24 125.67
N SER A 718 101.52 -17.51 125.29
CA SER A 718 101.75 -18.63 126.21
C SER A 718 103.21 -18.70 126.67
N GLN A 719 104.17 -18.55 125.75
CA GLN A 719 105.61 -18.51 126.05
C GLN A 719 105.97 -17.32 126.93
N CYS A 720 105.43 -16.14 126.65
CA CYS A 720 105.57 -14.94 127.45
C CYS A 720 104.87 -15.10 128.80
N THR A 721 103.72 -15.76 128.87
CA THR A 721 103.01 -16.02 130.14
C THR A 721 103.83 -16.97 131.00
N ASP A 722 104.49 -17.98 130.41
CA ASP A 722 105.40 -18.87 131.12
C ASP A 722 106.68 -18.13 131.53
N ARG A 723 107.25 -17.31 130.64
CA ARG A 723 108.38 -16.41 130.94
C ARG A 723 108.02 -15.42 132.05
N ILE A 724 106.80 -14.89 132.04
CA ILE A 724 106.25 -13.99 133.05
C ILE A 724 106.02 -14.75 134.33
N LYS A 725 105.50 -15.98 134.33
CA LYS A 725 105.42 -16.79 135.56
C LYS A 725 106.80 -17.09 136.13
N ASP A 726 107.80 -17.35 135.29
CA ASP A 726 109.19 -17.53 135.71
C ASP A 726 109.80 -16.22 136.24
N LEU A 727 109.54 -15.11 135.56
CA LEU A 727 109.97 -13.78 135.97
C LEU A 727 109.20 -13.29 137.18
N GLU A 728 107.92 -13.63 137.37
CA GLU A 728 107.09 -13.33 138.54
C GLU A 728 107.61 -14.14 139.73
N LYS A 729 108.02 -15.39 139.54
CA LYS A 729 108.80 -16.10 140.57
C LYS A 729 110.12 -15.39 140.90
N GLN A 730 110.72 -14.65 139.96
CA GLN A 730 111.90 -13.80 140.20
C GLN A 730 111.56 -12.39 140.74
N PHE A 731 110.40 -11.82 140.42
CA PHE A 731 109.92 -10.46 140.73
C PHE A 731 109.01 -10.38 141.96
N VAL A 732 108.52 -11.51 142.47
CA VAL A 732 107.91 -11.63 143.81
C VAL A 732 108.98 -11.54 144.91
N LYS A 733 110.27 -11.48 144.54
CA LYS A 733 111.34 -10.99 145.43
C LYS A 733 111.31 -9.45 145.48
N PRO A 734 111.08 -8.80 146.64
CA PRO A 734 110.66 -7.38 146.67
C PRO A 734 111.76 -6.33 146.47
N ASP A 735 113.05 -6.68 146.36
CA ASP A 735 114.14 -5.70 146.54
C ASP A 735 114.78 -5.21 145.21
N GLY A 736 114.02 -5.12 144.12
CA GLY A 736 114.52 -4.68 142.81
C GLY A 736 114.43 -3.16 142.58
N GLU A 737 115.57 -2.48 142.44
CA GLU A 737 115.74 -1.02 142.53
C GLU A 737 115.07 -0.13 141.45
N ASN A 738 114.47 -0.66 140.37
CA ASN A 738 114.01 0.18 139.23
C ASN A 738 112.55 -0.02 138.79
N ARG A 739 111.63 -0.41 139.69
CA ARG A 739 110.24 -0.80 139.35
C ARG A 739 109.21 0.34 139.24
N ALA A 740 109.56 1.60 139.48
CA ALA A 740 108.61 2.72 139.39
C ALA A 740 109.05 3.77 138.35
N ARG A 741 108.26 3.92 137.26
CA ARG A 741 108.44 4.95 136.22
C ARG A 741 107.18 5.80 136.11
N PHE A 742 107.26 7.08 136.48
CA PHE A 742 106.15 8.02 136.43
C PHE A 742 105.96 8.57 135.00
N LEU A 743 104.76 8.40 134.43
CA LEU A 743 104.38 8.91 133.10
C LEU A 743 103.69 10.28 133.22
N PRO A 744 104.07 11.30 132.42
CA PRO A 744 103.50 12.64 132.48
C PRO A 744 102.25 12.80 131.59
N GLY A 745 101.15 13.23 132.19
CA GLY A 745 99.92 13.67 131.54
C GLY A 745 99.00 14.30 132.60
N LYS A 746 98.34 15.42 132.30
CA LYS A 746 97.38 16.05 133.23
C LYS A 746 96.02 15.36 133.09
N ASP A 747 95.54 14.77 134.17
CA ASP A 747 94.17 14.28 134.27
C ASP A 747 93.21 15.48 134.27
N LEU A 748 92.31 15.50 133.27
CA LEU A 748 91.22 16.48 133.22
C LEU A 748 90.24 16.17 134.35
N THR A 749 89.86 17.20 135.09
CA THR A 749 88.94 17.06 136.23
C THR A 749 87.56 16.59 135.75
N GLU A 750 86.83 15.86 136.59
CA GLU A 750 85.50 15.29 136.25
C GLU A 750 84.54 16.34 135.67
N LYS A 751 84.61 17.58 136.18
CA LYS A 751 83.88 18.73 135.62
C LYS A 751 84.28 19.09 134.18
N GLU A 752 85.57 19.05 133.84
CA GLU A 752 86.06 19.31 132.48
C GLU A 752 85.66 18.18 131.52
N MET A 753 85.64 16.94 131.98
CA MET A 753 85.15 15.80 131.20
C MET A 753 83.65 15.90 130.91
N ILE A 754 82.83 16.21 131.93
CA ILE A 754 81.39 16.40 131.77
C ILE A 754 81.11 17.58 130.82
N GLN A 755 81.80 18.73 130.99
CA GLN A 755 81.64 19.87 130.07
C GLN A 755 82.02 19.54 128.62
N LYS A 756 83.00 18.66 128.42
CA LYS A 756 83.42 18.24 127.07
C LYS A 756 82.43 17.26 126.46
N LEU A 757 81.88 16.36 127.27
CA LEU A 757 80.77 15.47 126.91
C LEU A 757 79.52 16.27 126.52
N ASP A 758 79.08 17.20 127.37
CA ASP A 758 77.91 18.06 127.12
C ASP A 758 78.08 18.87 125.83
N LYS A 759 79.29 19.41 125.59
CA LYS A 759 79.61 20.12 124.33
C LYS A 759 79.51 19.21 123.11
N LEU A 760 79.96 17.96 123.21
CA LEU A 760 79.91 17.00 122.10
C LEU A 760 78.47 16.53 121.85
N GLU A 761 77.71 16.23 122.91
CA GLU A 761 76.29 15.86 122.78
C GLU A 761 75.47 17.00 122.17
N LEU A 762 75.69 18.25 122.58
CA LEU A 762 75.01 19.41 122.01
C LEU A 762 75.43 19.68 120.56
N GLN A 763 76.67 19.37 120.18
CA GLN A 763 77.10 19.42 118.77
C GLN A 763 76.47 18.31 117.93
N LEU A 764 76.32 17.11 118.50
CA LEU A 764 75.74 15.95 117.83
C LEU A 764 74.24 16.16 117.59
N ALA A 765 73.50 16.61 118.61
CA ALA A 765 72.08 16.95 118.49
C ALA A 765 71.82 18.04 117.43
N LYS A 766 72.64 19.11 117.40
CA LYS A 766 72.55 20.17 116.36
C LYS A 766 72.85 19.65 114.95
N LYS A 767 73.64 18.60 114.81
CA LYS A 767 73.94 17.98 113.51
C LYS A 767 72.80 17.07 113.06
N GLU A 768 72.16 16.36 113.98
CA GLU A 768 70.99 15.52 113.73
C GLU A 768 69.77 16.36 113.33
N GLU A 769 69.50 17.47 114.02
CA GLU A 769 68.42 18.41 113.66
C GLU A 769 68.59 18.95 112.23
N LYS A 770 69.81 19.38 111.87
CA LYS A 770 70.13 19.84 110.51
C LYS A 770 70.02 18.75 109.44
N LEU A 771 70.25 17.49 109.79
CA LEU A 771 70.07 16.36 108.88
C LEU A 771 68.58 16.13 108.63
N LEU A 772 67.76 16.13 109.69
CA LEU A 772 66.30 15.97 109.59
C LEU A 772 65.64 17.09 108.77
N GLU A 773 66.05 18.36 108.94
CA GLU A 773 65.57 19.46 108.10
C GLU A 773 65.91 19.27 106.63
N LYS A 774 67.13 18.80 106.33
CA LYS A 774 67.57 18.53 104.95
C LYS A 774 66.81 17.37 104.33
N ASP A 775 66.57 16.31 105.09
CA ASP A 775 65.79 15.15 104.63
C ASP A 775 64.33 15.54 104.35
N PHE A 776 63.73 16.38 105.20
CA PHE A 776 62.37 16.90 104.97
C PHE A 776 62.29 17.77 103.71
N ILE A 777 63.26 18.67 103.47
CA ILE A 777 63.34 19.46 102.24
C ILE A 777 63.52 18.56 101.02
N TYR A 778 64.39 17.56 101.13
CA TYR A 778 64.63 16.61 100.05
C TYR A 778 63.36 15.84 99.68
N GLU A 779 62.58 15.39 100.66
CA GLU A 779 61.32 14.67 100.43
C GLU A 779 60.27 15.56 99.74
N GLN A 780 60.15 16.83 100.14
CA GLN A 780 59.24 17.77 99.49
C GLN A 780 59.66 18.14 98.05
N VAL A 781 60.95 18.38 97.83
CA VAL A 781 61.49 18.65 96.49
C VAL A 781 61.32 17.44 95.58
N SER A 782 61.57 16.23 96.09
CA SER A 782 61.37 14.99 95.34
C SER A 782 59.90 14.82 94.96
N ARG A 783 58.98 15.02 95.92
CA ARG A 783 57.54 14.91 95.66
C ARG A 783 57.03 15.92 94.64
N LEU A 784 57.52 17.17 94.67
CA LEU A 784 57.18 18.18 93.67
C LEU A 784 57.76 17.83 92.29
N THR A 785 59.02 17.38 92.25
CA THR A 785 59.71 16.98 91.02
C THR A 785 59.02 15.80 90.37
N ASP A 786 58.65 14.77 91.13
CA ASP A 786 57.93 13.59 90.62
C ASP A 786 56.55 13.95 90.08
N ARG A 787 55.84 14.89 90.72
CA ARG A 787 54.55 15.38 90.27
C ARG A 787 54.68 16.18 88.96
N LEU A 788 55.74 16.98 88.83
CA LEU A 788 56.06 17.73 87.61
C LEU A 788 56.48 16.79 86.48
N CYS A 789 57.34 15.81 86.76
CA CYS A 789 57.75 14.76 85.82
C CYS A 789 56.54 13.98 85.33
N SER A 790 55.65 13.53 86.22
CA SER A 790 54.44 12.78 85.86
C SER A 790 53.50 13.59 84.96
N LYS A 791 53.27 14.87 85.26
CA LYS A 791 52.51 15.78 84.39
C LYS A 791 53.19 15.96 83.03
N THR A 792 54.50 16.17 83.01
CA THR A 792 55.27 16.36 81.77
C THR A 792 55.25 15.09 80.92
N GLN A 793 55.36 13.90 81.52
CA GLN A 793 55.26 12.62 80.85
C GLN A 793 53.88 12.43 80.21
N GLY A 794 52.81 12.78 80.93
CA GLY A 794 51.43 12.73 80.40
C GLY A 794 51.23 13.68 79.22
N CYS A 795 51.66 14.94 79.37
CA CYS A 795 51.52 15.93 78.31
C CYS A 795 52.34 15.61 77.05
N LYS A 796 53.49 14.91 77.15
CA LYS A 796 54.29 14.53 75.97
C LYS A 796 53.49 13.75 74.92
N GLN A 797 52.62 12.84 75.35
CA GLN A 797 51.80 12.05 74.43
C GLN A 797 50.79 12.94 73.70
N ASP A 798 50.09 13.82 74.44
CA ASP A 798 49.11 14.76 73.90
C ASP A 798 49.77 15.80 72.99
N THR A 799 50.90 16.37 73.38
CA THR A 799 51.69 17.31 72.56
C THR A 799 52.21 16.63 71.30
N LEU A 800 52.64 15.37 71.36
CA LEU A 800 53.04 14.61 70.17
C LEU A 800 51.86 14.36 69.23
N LEU A 801 50.68 14.02 69.79
CA LEU A 801 49.47 13.76 69.02
C LEU A 801 48.95 15.04 68.36
N LEU A 802 49.00 16.17 69.08
CA LEU A 802 48.71 17.51 68.56
C LEU A 802 49.70 17.90 67.46
N ALA A 803 51.01 17.70 67.66
CA ALA A 803 52.04 17.97 66.65
C ALA A 803 51.85 17.10 65.39
N LYS A 804 51.47 15.82 65.53
CA LYS A 804 51.14 14.95 64.40
C LYS A 804 49.89 15.43 63.66
N LYS A 805 48.84 15.85 64.36
CA LYS A 805 47.63 16.44 63.76
C LYS A 805 47.96 17.75 63.04
N MET A 806 48.73 18.63 63.65
CA MET A 806 49.16 19.91 63.07
C MET A 806 49.98 19.70 61.80
N ASN A 807 50.96 18.80 61.84
CA ASN A 807 51.74 18.40 60.67
C ASN A 807 50.84 17.78 59.57
N GLY A 808 49.84 16.97 59.97
CA GLY A 808 48.84 16.44 59.06
C GLY A 808 48.03 17.53 58.36
N TYR A 809 47.53 18.52 59.11
CA TYR A 809 46.82 19.67 58.56
C TYR A 809 47.72 20.50 57.63
N GLN A 810 48.96 20.80 58.03
CA GLN A 810 49.90 21.53 57.21
C GLN A 810 50.20 20.80 55.88
N ARG A 811 50.32 19.46 55.91
CA ARG A 811 50.52 18.65 54.71
C ARG A 811 49.27 18.66 53.80
N ARG A 812 48.07 18.59 54.37
CA ARG A 812 46.81 18.71 53.62
C ARG A 812 46.65 20.08 52.98
N ILE A 813 47.01 21.15 53.70
CA ILE A 813 47.00 22.52 53.17
C ILE A 813 48.00 22.63 52.01
N LYS A 814 49.26 22.19 52.18
CA LYS A 814 50.25 22.19 51.08
C LYS A 814 49.75 21.44 49.84
N ASN A 815 49.24 20.22 50.01
CA ASN A 815 48.71 19.43 48.90
C ASN A 815 47.50 20.08 48.22
N ALA A 816 46.62 20.74 49.00
CA ALA A 816 45.48 21.48 48.46
C ALA A 816 45.95 22.72 47.69
N THR A 817 46.94 23.44 48.20
CA THR A 817 47.55 24.60 47.51
C THR A 817 48.25 24.18 46.22
N GLU A 818 48.99 23.07 46.21
CA GLU A 818 49.61 22.51 45.00
C GLU A 818 48.57 22.12 43.96
N LYS A 819 47.49 21.42 44.35
CA LYS A 819 46.37 21.09 43.46
C LYS A 819 45.66 22.32 42.93
N MET A 820 45.46 23.34 43.77
CA MET A 820 44.88 24.61 43.38
C MET A 820 45.80 25.34 42.39
N MET A 821 47.11 25.39 42.63
CA MET A 821 48.09 25.96 41.70
C MET A 821 48.10 25.22 40.37
N ALA A 822 48.03 23.88 40.37
CA ALA A 822 47.93 23.09 39.16
C ALA A 822 46.64 23.40 38.39
N LEU A 823 45.48 23.45 39.07
CA LEU A 823 44.21 23.81 38.45
C LEU A 823 44.20 25.24 37.92
N VAL A 824 44.78 26.20 38.63
CA VAL A 824 44.92 27.60 38.18
C VAL A 824 45.85 27.68 36.96
N ALA A 825 46.93 26.90 36.92
CA ALA A 825 47.81 26.80 35.76
C ALA A 825 47.14 26.14 34.55
N GLU A 826 46.34 25.09 34.77
CA GLU A 826 45.53 24.47 33.72
C GLU A 826 44.47 25.45 33.20
N LEU A 827 43.77 26.16 34.08
CA LEU A 827 42.80 27.19 33.72
C LEU A 827 43.45 28.33 32.94
N SER A 828 44.61 28.81 33.36
CA SER A 828 45.33 29.88 32.66
C SER A 828 45.82 29.42 31.28
N MET A 829 46.33 28.19 31.14
CA MET A 829 46.66 27.62 29.83
C MET A 829 45.42 27.44 28.95
N LYS A 830 44.29 26.99 29.50
CA LYS A 830 43.04 26.87 28.74
C LYS A 830 42.48 28.22 28.33
N GLN A 831 42.55 29.23 29.20
CA GLN A 831 42.17 30.61 28.87
C GLN A 831 43.07 31.18 27.79
N ALA A 832 44.39 31.02 27.89
CA ALA A 832 45.35 31.45 26.88
C ALA A 832 45.08 30.77 25.52
N LEU A 833 44.90 29.45 25.51
CA LEU A 833 44.54 28.70 24.30
C LEU A 833 43.21 29.17 23.71
N THR A 834 42.21 29.46 24.56
CA THR A 834 40.91 29.96 24.09
C THR A 834 41.04 31.35 23.47
N ILE A 835 41.86 32.23 24.04
CA ILE A 835 42.15 33.56 23.50
C ILE A 835 42.91 33.44 22.17
N GLU A 836 43.90 32.56 22.08
CA GLU A 836 44.63 32.29 20.82
C GLU A 836 43.71 31.74 19.74
N LEU A 837 42.86 30.75 20.06
CA LEU A 837 41.89 30.20 19.11
C LEU A 837 40.84 31.25 18.70
N GLN A 838 40.35 32.08 19.62
CA GLN A 838 39.44 33.17 19.26
C GLN A 838 40.10 34.21 18.35
N LYS A 839 41.39 34.51 18.58
CA LYS A 839 42.17 35.38 17.72
C LYS A 839 42.36 34.75 16.35
N GLU A 840 42.71 33.48 16.28
CA GLU A 840 42.85 32.74 15.02
C GLU A 840 41.53 32.67 14.25
N VAL A 841 40.41 32.40 14.93
CA VAL A 841 39.08 32.43 14.31
C VAL A 841 38.76 33.80 13.73
N ARG A 842 38.98 34.89 14.47
CA ARG A 842 38.77 36.25 13.93
C ARG A 842 39.69 36.56 12.75
N GLU A 843 40.97 36.20 12.85
CA GLU A 843 41.91 36.41 11.74
C GLU A 843 41.49 35.62 10.50
N LYS A 844 41.00 34.39 10.65
CA LYS A 844 40.47 33.56 9.56
C LYS A 844 39.15 34.10 9.02
N GLU A 845 38.24 34.58 9.88
CA GLU A 845 36.98 35.21 9.47
C GLU A 845 37.23 36.51 8.70
N ASP A 846 38.10 37.39 9.19
CA ASP A 846 38.52 38.62 8.51
C ASP A 846 39.22 38.30 7.18
N PHE A 847 40.03 37.24 7.14
CA PHE A 847 40.67 36.74 5.93
C PHE A 847 39.65 36.21 4.91
N ILE A 848 38.68 35.41 5.34
CA ILE A 848 37.60 34.91 4.48
C ILE A 848 36.75 36.07 3.98
N PHE A 849 36.42 37.03 4.84
CA PHE A 849 35.66 38.22 4.46
C PHE A 849 36.41 39.07 3.42
N THR A 850 37.71 39.28 3.59
CA THR A 850 38.54 39.97 2.58
C THR A 850 38.65 39.18 1.28
N CYS A 851 38.75 37.86 1.33
CA CYS A 851 38.73 37.00 0.14
C CYS A 851 37.39 37.10 -0.59
N ASN A 852 36.26 36.97 0.13
CA ASN A 852 34.92 37.08 -0.43
C ASN A 852 34.68 38.47 -1.05
N SER A 853 35.07 39.55 -0.36
CA SER A 853 34.97 40.91 -0.91
C SER A 853 35.80 41.10 -2.18
N ARG A 854 36.97 40.45 -2.30
CA ARG A 854 37.77 40.47 -3.53
C ARG A 854 37.12 39.68 -4.65
N ILE A 855 36.61 38.49 -4.36
CA ILE A 855 35.88 37.65 -5.32
C ILE A 855 34.65 38.40 -5.86
N GLU A 856 33.85 39.03 -4.98
CA GLU A 856 32.69 39.83 -5.37
C GLU A 856 33.07 41.03 -6.25
N LYS A 857 34.25 41.62 -6.03
CA LYS A 857 34.79 42.71 -6.86
C LYS A 857 35.49 42.21 -8.14
N GLY A 858 35.55 40.91 -8.38
CA GLY A 858 36.29 40.30 -9.51
C GLY A 858 37.80 40.49 -9.44
N LEU A 859 38.35 40.80 -8.26
CA LEU A 859 39.77 40.98 -8.04
C LEU A 859 40.42 39.63 -7.69
N PRO A 860 41.64 39.35 -8.21
CA PRO A 860 42.36 38.13 -7.86
C PRO A 860 42.63 38.03 -6.36
N LEU A 861 42.58 36.80 -5.85
CA LEU A 861 42.87 36.46 -4.46
C LEU A 861 44.33 36.80 -4.09
N ASN A 862 44.59 36.93 -2.79
CA ASN A 862 45.90 37.36 -2.31
C ASN A 862 47.02 36.38 -2.73
N LYS A 863 48.18 36.89 -3.16
CA LYS A 863 49.32 36.07 -3.68
C LYS A 863 49.83 35.03 -2.67
N GLU A 864 49.59 35.23 -1.39
CA GLU A 864 49.92 34.26 -0.34
C GLU A 864 49.11 32.97 -0.47
N ILE A 865 47.85 33.05 -0.91
CA ILE A 865 47.00 31.87 -1.16
C ILE A 865 47.58 31.03 -2.29
N GLU A 866 48.06 31.68 -3.34
CA GLU A 866 48.73 31.00 -4.46
C GLU A 866 50.00 30.28 -3.99
N LYS A 867 50.79 30.91 -3.10
CA LYS A 867 51.99 30.28 -2.52
C LYS A 867 51.66 29.10 -1.61
N GLU A 868 50.65 29.23 -0.75
CA GLU A 868 50.15 28.16 0.12
C GLU A 868 49.62 27.00 -0.72
N TRP A 869 48.84 27.28 -1.76
CA TRP A 869 48.32 26.26 -2.67
C TRP A 869 49.42 25.52 -3.44
N LEU A 870 50.43 26.24 -3.94
CA LEU A 870 51.63 25.64 -4.52
C LEU A 870 52.46 24.83 -3.50
N LYS A 871 52.39 25.16 -2.21
CA LYS A 871 53.01 24.36 -1.16
C LYS A 871 52.22 23.07 -0.94
N VAL A 872 50.89 23.14 -0.85
CA VAL A 872 50.03 21.95 -0.72
C VAL A 872 50.22 20.99 -1.89
N LEU A 873 50.27 21.49 -3.14
CA LEU A 873 50.55 20.66 -4.31
C LEU A 873 51.90 19.94 -4.23
N ARG A 874 52.95 20.63 -3.75
CA ARG A 874 54.26 20.02 -3.53
C ARG A 874 54.23 18.96 -2.44
N ASP A 875 53.51 19.22 -1.34
CA ASP A 875 53.38 18.27 -0.23
C ASP A 875 52.56 17.03 -0.67
N GLU A 876 51.54 17.21 -1.51
CA GLU A 876 50.79 16.12 -2.14
C GLU A 876 51.65 15.28 -3.09
N GLU A 877 52.48 15.90 -3.94
CA GLU A 877 53.45 15.20 -4.79
C GLU A 877 54.47 14.42 -3.95
N MET A 878 55.00 15.01 -2.89
CA MET A 878 55.92 14.35 -1.96
C MET A 878 55.26 13.16 -1.26
N HIS A 879 54.00 13.30 -0.83
CA HIS A 879 53.24 12.20 -0.26
C HIS A 879 52.99 11.09 -1.28
N ALA A 880 52.66 11.43 -2.53
CA ALA A 880 52.47 10.46 -3.60
C ALA A 880 53.76 9.69 -3.91
N LEU A 881 54.90 10.38 -3.95
CA LEU A 881 56.22 9.76 -4.12
C LEU A 881 56.58 8.83 -2.95
N ALA A 882 56.35 9.25 -1.70
CA ALA A 882 56.60 8.41 -0.54
C ALA A 882 55.72 7.15 -0.51
N ILE A 883 54.46 7.25 -0.96
CA ILE A 883 53.57 6.09 -1.11
C ILE A 883 54.07 5.16 -2.21
N ALA A 884 54.50 5.72 -3.36
CA ALA A 884 55.07 4.95 -4.45
C ALA A 884 56.37 4.21 -4.02
N GLU A 885 57.26 4.89 -3.32
CA GLU A 885 58.50 4.31 -2.78
C GLU A 885 58.20 3.18 -1.80
N LYS A 886 57.26 3.39 -0.87
CA LYS A 886 56.82 2.35 0.07
C LYS A 886 56.19 1.14 -0.64
N SER A 887 55.46 1.37 -1.74
CA SER A 887 54.91 0.28 -2.56
C SER A 887 56.00 -0.50 -3.30
N GLN A 888 57.05 0.18 -3.74
CA GLN A 888 58.21 -0.42 -4.40
C GLN A 888 59.06 -1.23 -3.41
N GLU A 889 59.29 -0.70 -2.21
CA GLU A 889 59.95 -1.43 -1.11
C GLU A 889 59.19 -2.72 -0.74
N PHE A 890 57.86 -2.68 -0.75
CA PHE A 890 57.04 -3.86 -0.48
C PHE A 890 57.19 -4.94 -1.57
N LEU A 891 57.20 -4.55 -2.85
CA LEU A 891 57.45 -5.45 -3.98
C LEU A 891 58.87 -6.04 -3.93
N GLU A 892 59.88 -5.25 -3.56
CA GLU A 892 61.24 -5.75 -3.39
C GLU A 892 61.37 -6.69 -2.19
N ALA A 893 60.66 -6.42 -1.09
CA ALA A 893 60.66 -7.29 0.09
C ALA A 893 60.05 -8.67 -0.19
N ASP A 894 59.06 -8.75 -1.08
CA ASP A 894 58.46 -10.00 -1.53
C ASP A 894 59.47 -10.82 -2.37
N ASN A 895 60.17 -10.17 -3.30
CA ASN A 895 61.23 -10.80 -4.11
C ASN A 895 62.46 -11.27 -3.31
N ARG A 896 62.73 -10.68 -2.14
CA ARG A 896 63.85 -11.06 -1.25
C ARG A 896 63.58 -12.38 -0.50
N GLN A 897 62.36 -12.89 -0.55
CA GLN A 897 62.00 -14.16 0.06
C GLN A 897 62.21 -15.29 -0.96
N LEU A 898 63.26 -16.11 -0.78
CA LEU A 898 63.49 -17.28 -1.63
C LEU A 898 62.36 -18.31 -1.41
N PRO A 899 62.04 -19.19 -2.38
CA PRO A 899 60.98 -20.22 -2.26
C PRO A 899 61.09 -21.14 -1.03
N ASN A 900 62.28 -21.24 -0.43
CA ASN A 900 62.52 -21.99 0.80
C ASN A 900 62.27 -21.16 2.09
N GLY A 901 61.71 -19.96 1.98
CA GLY A 901 61.38 -19.07 3.10
C GLY A 901 62.54 -18.27 3.68
N VAL A 902 63.74 -18.37 3.10
CA VAL A 902 64.94 -17.65 3.57
C VAL A 902 65.00 -16.27 2.92
N TYR A 903 65.00 -15.23 3.76
CA TYR A 903 65.23 -13.85 3.34
C TYR A 903 66.70 -13.65 2.98
N THR A 904 66.97 -13.20 1.75
CA THR A 904 68.32 -12.83 1.30
C THR A 904 68.33 -11.40 0.77
N THR A 905 69.30 -10.60 1.21
CA THR A 905 69.60 -9.28 0.64
C THR A 905 70.63 -9.35 -0.48
N ALA A 906 71.19 -10.53 -0.75
CA ALA A 906 72.10 -10.71 -1.88
C ALA A 906 71.30 -10.70 -3.19
N GLU A 907 71.62 -9.77 -4.10
CA GLU A 907 71.13 -9.79 -5.49
C GLU A 907 71.36 -11.19 -6.07
N GLN A 908 70.31 -11.84 -6.58
CA GLN A 908 70.45 -13.16 -7.20
C GLN A 908 71.46 -13.07 -8.35
N ARG A 909 72.61 -13.74 -8.19
CA ARG A 909 73.62 -13.80 -9.25
C ARG A 909 73.02 -14.54 -10.44
N PRO A 910 73.09 -13.99 -11.67
CA PRO A 910 72.61 -14.68 -12.87
C PRO A 910 73.29 -16.05 -12.97
N ASN A 911 72.55 -17.11 -12.68
CA ASN A 911 73.13 -18.45 -12.51
C ASN A 911 73.18 -19.22 -13.84
N ALA A 912 72.52 -18.69 -14.88
CA ALA A 912 72.47 -19.25 -16.21
C ALA A 912 72.44 -18.16 -17.28
N TYR A 913 73.02 -18.44 -18.44
CA TYR A 913 72.89 -17.64 -19.65
C TYR A 913 72.04 -18.38 -20.68
N ILE A 914 71.43 -17.62 -21.59
CA ILE A 914 70.65 -18.16 -22.70
C ILE A 914 71.58 -18.15 -23.92
N PRO A 915 72.01 -19.32 -24.45
CA PRO A 915 72.85 -19.34 -25.64
C PRO A 915 72.07 -18.91 -26.89
N GLU A 916 72.54 -17.89 -27.59
CA GLU A 916 71.97 -17.38 -28.86
C GLU A 916 72.30 -18.31 -30.06
N ALA A 917 71.99 -19.60 -29.96
CA ALA A 917 72.09 -20.53 -31.09
C ALA A 917 70.68 -20.86 -31.62
N ASP A 918 70.34 -20.28 -32.78
CA ASP A 918 68.99 -20.25 -33.39
C ASP A 918 68.32 -21.61 -33.70
N ALA A 919 68.95 -22.76 -33.42
CA ALA A 919 68.45 -24.07 -33.82
C ALA A 919 67.91 -24.97 -32.69
N THR A 920 67.91 -24.52 -31.43
CA THR A 920 67.31 -25.28 -30.31
C THR A 920 66.69 -24.34 -29.28
N LEU A 921 65.50 -24.68 -28.80
CA LEU A 921 64.74 -23.94 -27.77
C LEU A 921 65.66 -23.38 -26.66
N PRO A 922 65.53 -22.09 -26.30
CA PRO A 922 66.43 -21.38 -25.39
C PRO A 922 66.27 -21.87 -23.95
N LEU A 923 66.91 -23.00 -23.63
CA LEU A 923 67.02 -23.51 -22.26
C LEU A 923 68.18 -22.80 -21.55
N PRO A 924 67.96 -22.17 -20.38
CA PRO A 924 69.01 -21.52 -19.59
C PRO A 924 70.11 -22.53 -19.25
N LYS A 925 71.35 -22.26 -19.66
CA LYS A 925 72.50 -23.10 -19.32
C LYS A 925 73.28 -22.49 -18.17
N PRO A 926 73.58 -23.24 -17.10
CA PRO A 926 74.33 -22.73 -15.97
C PRO A 926 75.74 -22.30 -16.40
N TYR A 927 76.23 -21.18 -15.87
CA TYR A 927 77.59 -20.67 -16.18
C TYR A 927 78.72 -21.63 -15.77
N GLY A 928 78.43 -22.62 -14.91
CA GLY A 928 79.43 -23.55 -14.39
C GLY A 928 80.56 -22.82 -13.67
N ALA A 929 81.80 -23.27 -13.86
CA ALA A 929 82.99 -22.69 -13.25
C ALA A 929 83.38 -21.30 -13.80
N LEU A 930 82.74 -20.82 -14.88
CA LEU A 930 83.09 -19.59 -15.59
C LEU A 930 82.05 -18.46 -15.36
N ALA A 931 81.49 -18.37 -14.15
CA ALA A 931 80.53 -17.32 -13.80
C ALA A 931 81.17 -15.91 -13.91
N PRO A 932 80.51 -14.94 -14.57
CA PRO A 932 81.01 -13.56 -14.66
C PRO A 932 81.16 -12.92 -13.28
N PHE A 933 82.38 -12.47 -12.97
CA PHE A 933 82.68 -11.75 -11.73
C PHE A 933 82.17 -10.30 -11.84
N LYS A 934 81.16 -9.92 -11.04
CA LYS A 934 80.70 -8.53 -10.90
C LYS A 934 81.54 -7.85 -9.80
N PRO A 935 82.42 -6.88 -10.13
CA PRO A 935 83.20 -6.17 -9.12
C PRO A 935 82.27 -5.46 -8.13
N SER A 936 82.50 -5.63 -6.83
CA SER A 936 81.71 -4.94 -5.80
C SER A 936 81.93 -3.44 -5.87
N GLU A 937 80.85 -2.66 -5.73
CA GLU A 937 80.94 -1.21 -5.71
C GLU A 937 81.86 -0.74 -4.59
N PRO A 938 82.79 0.19 -4.87
CA PRO A 938 83.77 0.64 -3.89
C PRO A 938 83.06 1.31 -2.70
N GLY A 939 83.05 0.61 -1.56
CA GLY A 939 82.38 1.07 -0.35
C GLY A 939 82.92 2.41 0.15
N ALA A 940 82.05 3.19 0.81
CA ALA A 940 82.32 4.55 1.29
C ALA A 940 83.61 4.68 2.14
N ASN A 941 84.10 3.59 2.74
CA ASN A 941 85.36 3.53 3.47
C ASN A 941 86.62 3.74 2.62
N MET A 942 86.54 3.64 1.28
CA MET A 942 87.69 3.97 0.41
C MET A 942 88.13 5.44 0.49
N ARG A 943 87.26 6.36 0.98
CA ARG A 943 87.64 7.76 1.25
C ARG A 943 88.72 7.87 2.33
N HIS A 944 88.88 6.83 3.17
CA HIS A 944 89.85 6.79 4.27
C HIS A 944 91.15 6.04 3.92
N ILE A 945 91.24 5.38 2.77
CA ILE A 945 92.48 4.72 2.32
C ILE A 945 93.35 5.77 1.62
N ARG A 946 94.24 6.42 2.38
CA ARG A 946 95.25 7.31 1.82
C ARG A 946 96.35 6.48 1.17
N LYS A 947 96.67 6.75 -0.11
CA LYS A 947 97.80 6.15 -0.81
C LYS A 947 99.09 6.35 0.02
N PRO A 948 99.88 5.29 0.28
CA PRO A 948 101.13 5.44 1.02
C PRO A 948 102.08 6.37 0.25
N VAL A 949 102.52 7.44 0.91
CA VAL A 949 103.49 8.39 0.39
C VAL A 949 104.84 7.66 0.32
N ILE A 950 105.27 7.35 -0.91
CA ILE A 950 106.56 6.72 -1.20
C ILE A 950 107.66 7.70 -0.75
N LYS A 951 108.39 7.36 0.32
CA LYS A 951 109.58 8.12 0.72
C LYS A 951 110.64 7.98 -0.38
N PRO A 952 111.26 9.09 -0.82
CA PRO A 952 112.25 9.07 -1.89
C PRO A 952 113.44 8.21 -1.46
N VAL A 953 113.82 7.28 -2.33
CA VAL A 953 115.06 6.52 -2.22
C VAL A 953 116.18 7.49 -2.53
N GLU A 954 116.90 7.93 -1.50
CA GLU A 954 118.21 8.56 -1.66
C GLU A 954 119.14 7.49 -2.25
N ILE A 955 119.61 7.74 -3.49
CA ILE A 955 120.76 7.05 -4.07
C ILE A 955 122.01 7.79 -3.61
#